data_AF-A0A918AFG9-F1
#
_entry.id   AF-A0A918AFG9-F1
#
_cell.length_a   1.000
_cell.length_b   1.000
_cell.length_c   1.000
_cell.angle_alpha   90.00
_cell.angle_beta   90.00
_cell.angle_gamma   90.00
#
_symmetry.space_group_name_H-M   'P 1'
#
loop_
_entity.id
_entity.type
_entity.pdbx_description
1 polymer ?
#
loop_
_entity_poly.entity_id
_entity_poly.type
_entity_poly.pdbx_seq_one_letter_code
_entity_poly.pdbx_strand_id
1 'polypeptide(L)'
;MRRYRFGPLAASVAALYLVAIAVLTVIALVTGEEDALWRVVTGEPATHGLTAVWWVVLALALIGAVQGAACWQVLRGRLRGTPVDGGRQVAWLRGTLYVTVALALLPSWSWPMSLLSALTQVVIVWLFFRVLAGAIPTWARILMLGTGTIDAVAGLALTLSYTLELEAPIRILSMIMLDGLLRMAWVVPILVAQARDPRWTRTTVWMGVLSLVTTLLQPSSFVTFSYGEVSYTLVAFALLGALSVFGLVWAARSAHELTGPRPLPAEPPPGRAPPRWWPLPALAIALPLIPAAVNLANGMPFWIGPRGPIQTYVLDLADDTTALFWLALDLLVGVGAPALLVLAAVLRRTQRLIRATTLTLVLLAAIGALPTESPRDYGFPLDDLPLYPDHLFVTDPQGVPSFGLSPLWYSAALLAAALLLLLLYAAPPARRMRHHVLVGVLTSSAVLAFLPVADQPHGPVTTAQDCLPPEPWGRAEHRAPTGEEAYICGVRGGGTPLKFAATTPDQVLLAHGRRLCGIYTRDDPRETARMRTLEGLDRQALASTLAGVCPSVAATLKAERDEQDAELKEWQADSQRICDSTPRHHPLIKPAKQTVIKESQRTDHGVLEAWEPTGNADDTDDPLVKAQALLAEAQAPGNGLVAAFPGQLMILSNPDFDLCVTLETYPRRPPVETKGWDHVMEVGYDSSLGEIVLSDALSGTELPDLSLNDRKGHYRIRVHYDWFPWDGLHEGGQRLLIMAYPGRGDNVTTYRRPTAR
;
A
#
# COMPACT_ATOMS: atom_id res chain seq x y z
N MET A 1 7.25 25.94 39.94
CA MET A 1 6.27 26.36 38.90
C MET A 1 5.86 27.84 38.92
N ARG A 2 6.16 28.64 39.96
CA ARG A 2 5.81 30.09 40.04
C ARG A 2 6.50 31.03 39.02
N ARG A 3 7.24 30.50 38.03
CA ARG A 3 8.02 31.29 37.05
C ARG A 3 7.25 31.70 35.81
N TYR A 4 6.09 31.11 35.51
CA TYR A 4 5.30 31.41 34.31
C TYR A 4 3.96 32.04 34.67
N ARG A 5 3.43 32.94 33.81
CA ARG A 5 2.20 33.69 34.09
C ARG A 5 0.99 32.78 34.27
N PHE A 6 0.81 31.80 33.38
CA PHE A 6 -0.30 30.84 33.36
C PHE A 6 0.13 29.43 33.74
N GLY A 7 1.31 29.28 34.36
CA GLY A 7 1.90 27.99 34.70
C GLY A 7 0.96 27.04 35.49
N PRO A 8 0.24 27.50 36.52
CA PRO A 8 -0.70 26.64 37.26
C PRO A 8 -1.87 26.15 36.41
N LEU A 9 -2.54 27.06 35.68
CA LEU A 9 -3.66 26.71 34.79
C LEU A 9 -3.22 25.68 33.73
N ALA A 10 -2.10 25.96 33.06
CA ALA A 10 -1.53 25.06 32.06
C ALA A 10 -1.17 23.69 32.63
N ALA A 11 -0.64 23.64 33.87
CA ALA A 11 -0.33 22.38 34.54
C ALA A 11 -1.60 21.59 34.88
N SER A 12 -2.66 22.25 35.33
CA SER A 12 -3.94 21.60 35.60
C SER A 12 -4.58 21.01 34.33
N VAL A 13 -4.59 21.77 33.22
CA VAL A 13 -5.13 21.28 31.94
C VAL A 13 -4.33 20.10 31.42
N ALA A 14 -2.99 20.19 31.42
CA ALA A 14 -2.13 19.09 31.00
C ALA A 14 -2.28 17.86 31.90
N ALA A 15 -2.42 18.04 33.22
CA ALA A 15 -2.64 16.93 34.14
C ALA A 15 -4.00 16.26 33.90
N LEU A 16 -5.06 17.03 33.66
CA LEU A 16 -6.38 16.48 33.34
C LEU A 16 -6.33 15.66 32.04
N TYR A 17 -5.66 16.18 31.01
CA TYR A 17 -5.46 15.46 29.75
C TYR A 17 -4.67 14.16 29.95
N LEU A 18 -3.57 14.18 30.69
CA LEU A 18 -2.78 12.98 30.99
C LEU A 18 -3.55 11.93 31.79
N VAL A 19 -4.40 12.35 32.74
CA VAL A 19 -5.29 11.45 33.48
C VAL A 19 -6.31 10.82 32.53
N ALA A 20 -6.91 11.59 31.62
CA ALA A 20 -7.82 11.06 30.61
C ALA A 20 -7.14 10.01 29.71
N ILE A 21 -5.92 10.30 29.21
CA ILE A 21 -5.13 9.34 28.43
C ILE A 21 -4.84 8.07 29.23
N ALA A 22 -4.43 8.18 30.50
CA ALA A 22 -4.14 7.02 31.35
C ALA A 22 -5.39 6.15 31.56
N VAL A 23 -6.54 6.77 31.84
CA VAL A 23 -7.83 6.06 32.01
C VAL A 23 -8.23 5.35 30.71
N LEU A 24 -8.18 6.05 29.57
CA LEU A 24 -8.52 5.48 28.26
C LEU A 24 -7.56 4.36 27.84
N THR A 25 -6.28 4.46 28.20
CA THR A 25 -5.29 3.40 27.98
C THR A 25 -5.63 2.15 28.78
N VAL A 26 -6.00 2.30 30.05
CA VAL A 26 -6.41 1.15 30.89
C VAL A 26 -7.69 0.52 30.35
N ILE A 27 -8.67 1.33 29.93
CA ILE A 27 -9.91 0.82 29.31
C ILE A 27 -9.56 0.01 28.05
N ALA A 28 -8.79 0.57 27.13
CA ALA A 28 -8.40 -0.10 25.89
C ALA A 28 -7.66 -1.42 26.14
N LEU A 29 -6.76 -1.47 27.13
CA LEU A 29 -6.05 -2.70 27.50
C LEU A 29 -6.96 -3.77 28.14
N VAL A 30 -8.03 -3.37 28.82
CA VAL A 30 -8.93 -4.30 29.53
C VAL A 30 -10.07 -4.78 28.63
N THR A 31 -10.65 -3.90 27.82
CA THR A 31 -11.82 -4.22 26.98
C THR A 31 -11.46 -4.63 25.56
N GLY A 32 -10.26 -4.26 25.09
CA GLY A 32 -9.90 -4.37 23.68
C GLY A 32 -10.56 -3.29 22.80
N GLU A 33 -11.28 -2.32 23.38
CA GLU A 33 -11.90 -1.21 22.65
C GLU A 33 -10.97 0.02 22.68
N GLU A 34 -10.39 0.37 21.54
CA GLU A 34 -9.40 1.46 21.43
C GLU A 34 -9.92 2.76 20.81
N ASP A 35 -11.15 2.76 20.30
CA ASP A 35 -11.77 3.88 19.57
C ASP A 35 -11.71 5.21 20.32
N ALA A 36 -11.97 5.18 21.64
CA ALA A 36 -11.97 6.38 22.46
C ALA A 36 -10.54 6.92 22.68
N LEU A 37 -9.57 6.03 22.92
CA LEU A 37 -8.17 6.42 23.07
C LEU A 37 -7.63 6.97 21.75
N TRP A 38 -7.91 6.27 20.64
CA TRP A 38 -7.54 6.68 19.29
C TRP A 38 -8.06 8.08 19.01
N ARG A 39 -9.39 8.30 19.12
CA ARG A 39 -10.02 9.59 18.81
C ARG A 39 -9.46 10.75 19.64
N VAL A 40 -9.13 10.52 20.90
CA VAL A 40 -8.56 11.57 21.77
C VAL A 40 -7.11 11.92 21.40
N VAL A 41 -6.33 10.96 20.90
CA VAL A 41 -4.92 11.15 20.53
C VAL A 41 -4.77 11.65 19.09
N THR A 42 -5.52 11.09 18.15
CA THR A 42 -5.39 11.37 16.72
C THR A 42 -6.32 12.48 16.26
N GLY A 43 -7.44 12.69 16.95
CA GLY A 43 -8.51 13.60 16.53
C GLY A 43 -9.47 13.01 15.50
N GLU A 44 -9.24 11.77 15.07
CA GLU A 44 -9.98 11.09 14.00
C GLU A 44 -10.76 9.88 14.54
N PRO A 45 -11.85 9.42 13.89
CA PRO A 45 -12.45 8.14 14.22
C PRO A 45 -11.45 7.00 14.00
N ALA A 46 -11.52 5.94 14.82
CA ALA A 46 -10.74 4.74 14.58
C ALA A 46 -11.16 4.11 13.26
N THR A 47 -10.19 3.59 12.50
CA THR A 47 -10.49 2.83 11.30
C THR A 47 -11.15 1.52 11.68
N HIS A 48 -12.23 1.18 10.98
CA HIS A 48 -12.99 -0.03 11.28
C HIS A 48 -12.07 -1.25 11.12
N GLY A 49 -12.05 -2.14 12.12
CA GLY A 49 -11.23 -3.36 12.10
C GLY A 49 -9.87 -3.27 12.77
N LEU A 50 -9.53 -2.16 13.43
CA LEU A 50 -8.37 -2.08 14.33
C LEU A 50 -8.64 -2.96 15.55
N THR A 51 -8.23 -4.22 15.50
CA THR A 51 -8.24 -5.09 16.67
C THR A 51 -7.08 -4.68 17.58
N ALA A 52 -7.37 -4.40 18.85
CA ALA A 52 -6.43 -3.84 19.80
C ALA A 52 -5.16 -4.68 19.97
N VAL A 53 -4.11 -4.32 19.23
CA VAL A 53 -2.78 -4.86 19.47
C VAL A 53 -2.16 -4.04 20.59
N TRP A 54 -1.76 -4.70 21.67
CA TRP A 54 -1.27 -4.06 22.91
C TRP A 54 -0.17 -3.00 22.67
N TRP A 55 0.65 -3.16 21.63
CA TRP A 55 1.70 -2.20 21.30
C TRP A 55 1.15 -0.90 20.70
N VAL A 56 0.02 -0.93 19.97
CA VAL A 56 -0.66 0.26 19.43
C VAL A 56 -1.18 1.10 20.59
N VAL A 57 -1.84 0.45 21.56
CA VAL A 57 -2.34 1.10 22.77
C VAL A 57 -1.20 1.76 23.55
N LEU A 58 -0.05 1.08 23.67
CA LEU A 58 1.15 1.64 24.31
C LEU A 58 1.70 2.85 23.52
N ALA A 59 1.75 2.78 22.20
CA ALA A 59 2.19 3.89 21.35
C ALA A 59 1.26 5.11 21.47
N LEU A 60 -0.05 4.91 21.43
CA LEU A 60 -1.05 5.97 21.65
C LEU A 60 -0.90 6.62 23.02
N ALA A 61 -0.69 5.83 24.08
CA ALA A 61 -0.45 6.34 25.42
C ALA A 61 0.81 7.22 25.50
N LEU A 62 1.91 6.80 24.86
CA LEU A 62 3.14 7.58 24.78
C LEU A 62 2.94 8.89 24.02
N ILE A 63 2.21 8.87 22.91
CA ILE A 63 1.91 10.06 22.12
C ILE A 63 0.98 11.00 22.89
N GLY A 64 -0.07 10.49 23.52
CA GLY A 64 -0.92 11.26 24.42
C GLY A 64 -0.10 11.91 25.55
N ALA A 65 0.92 11.22 26.07
CA ALA A 65 1.83 11.82 27.04
C ALA A 65 2.64 13.01 26.45
N VAL A 66 3.13 12.87 25.22
CA VAL A 66 3.81 13.94 24.47
C VAL A 66 2.86 15.12 24.20
N GLN A 67 1.62 14.85 23.80
CA GLN A 67 0.59 15.86 23.55
C GLN A 67 0.19 16.61 24.84
N GLY A 68 0.07 15.91 25.98
CA GLY A 68 -0.13 16.53 27.29
C GLY A 68 1.02 17.46 27.68
N ALA A 69 2.27 17.03 27.43
CA ALA A 69 3.44 17.87 27.64
C ALA A 69 3.45 19.08 26.68
N ALA A 70 3.05 18.90 25.42
CA ALA A 70 2.90 19.96 24.43
C ALA A 70 1.85 21.00 24.86
N CYS A 71 0.69 20.54 25.33
CA CYS A 71 -0.39 21.38 25.85
C CYS A 71 0.12 22.30 26.98
N TRP A 72 0.90 21.75 27.92
CA TRP A 72 1.55 22.56 28.96
C TRP A 72 2.49 23.64 28.39
N GLN A 73 3.31 23.29 27.41
CA GLN A 73 4.27 24.22 26.78
C GLN A 73 3.56 25.37 26.06
N VAL A 74 2.43 25.08 25.42
CA VAL A 74 1.60 26.05 24.70
C VAL A 74 0.88 26.97 25.69
N LEU A 75 0.27 26.43 26.74
CA LEU A 75 -0.59 27.21 27.65
C LEU A 75 0.15 27.96 28.77
N ARG A 76 1.37 27.55 29.16
CA ARG A 76 2.06 28.13 30.35
C ARG A 76 2.30 29.64 30.27
N GLY A 77 2.30 30.23 29.08
CA GLY A 77 2.52 31.66 28.89
C GLY A 77 3.99 32.07 29.03
N ARG A 78 4.22 33.39 29.02
CA ARG A 78 5.54 33.99 29.18
C ARG A 78 6.12 33.74 30.57
N LEU A 79 7.46 33.70 30.65
CA LEU A 79 8.19 33.81 31.91
C LEU A 79 7.84 35.13 32.62
N ARG A 80 7.62 35.08 33.93
CA ARG A 80 7.41 36.26 34.76
C ARG A 80 8.74 37.04 34.83
N GLY A 81 8.66 38.33 34.56
CA GLY A 81 9.81 39.24 34.49
C GLY A 81 9.45 40.51 33.72
N THR A 82 10.31 41.53 33.82
CA THR A 82 10.19 42.75 33.03
C THR A 82 10.33 42.42 31.54
N PRO A 83 9.34 42.76 30.70
CA PRO A 83 9.48 42.59 29.26
C PRO A 83 10.65 43.40 28.74
N VAL A 84 11.43 42.82 27.84
CA VAL A 84 12.37 43.60 27.02
C VAL A 84 11.57 44.28 25.91
N ASP A 85 11.75 45.59 25.75
CA ASP A 85 11.11 46.32 24.66
C ASP A 85 11.76 45.90 23.32
N GLY A 86 10.96 45.24 22.47
CA GLY A 86 11.39 44.63 21.22
C GLY A 86 10.98 45.42 19.97
N GLY A 87 10.28 46.54 20.15
CA GLY A 87 9.69 47.32 19.06
C GLY A 87 8.46 46.68 18.42
N ARG A 88 7.83 47.43 17.50
CA ARG A 88 6.53 47.10 16.89
C ARG A 88 6.55 45.77 16.12
N GLN A 89 7.62 45.45 15.40
CA GLN A 89 7.72 44.23 14.59
C GLN A 89 7.75 42.96 15.44
N VAL A 90 8.42 42.98 16.59
CA VAL A 90 8.44 41.86 17.55
C VAL A 90 7.06 41.65 18.16
N ALA A 91 6.33 42.73 18.45
CA ALA A 91 4.96 42.64 18.94
C ALA A 91 4.01 42.01 17.91
N TRP A 92 4.11 42.41 16.63
CA TRP A 92 3.34 41.79 15.54
C TRP A 92 3.66 40.31 15.40
N LEU A 93 4.94 39.94 15.30
CA LEU A 93 5.33 38.53 15.12
C LEU A 93 4.80 37.67 16.27
N ARG A 94 4.89 38.17 17.49
CA ARG A 94 4.35 37.49 18.67
C ARG A 94 2.83 37.31 18.58
N GLY A 95 2.10 38.35 18.20
CA GLY A 95 0.65 38.28 18.00
C GLY A 95 0.28 37.24 16.95
N THR A 96 0.92 37.29 15.78
CA THR A 96 0.67 36.38 14.66
C THR A 96 0.97 34.91 15.02
N LEU A 97 2.05 34.65 15.77
CA LEU A 97 2.35 33.31 16.26
C LEU A 97 1.26 32.78 17.22
N TYR A 98 0.70 33.64 18.09
CA TYR A 98 -0.43 33.23 18.94
C TYR A 98 -1.71 32.99 18.15
N VAL A 99 -1.98 33.79 17.12
CA VAL A 99 -3.10 33.55 16.20
C VAL A 99 -2.93 32.20 15.52
N THR A 100 -1.74 31.86 15.05
CA THR A 100 -1.46 30.54 14.44
C THR A 100 -1.71 29.40 15.42
N VAL A 101 -1.27 29.56 16.68
CA VAL A 101 -1.53 28.57 17.73
C VAL A 101 -3.02 28.43 18.02
N ALA A 102 -3.78 29.54 18.02
CA ALA A 102 -5.22 29.50 18.22
C ALA A 102 -5.94 28.82 17.05
N LEU A 103 -5.57 29.14 15.81
CA LEU A 103 -6.15 28.53 14.60
C LEU A 103 -5.90 27.02 14.57
N ALA A 104 -4.70 26.57 14.96
CA ALA A 104 -4.36 25.15 15.01
C ALA A 104 -5.09 24.37 16.13
N LEU A 105 -5.65 25.05 17.13
CA LEU A 105 -6.46 24.44 18.19
C LEU A 105 -7.96 24.45 17.87
N LEU A 106 -8.37 25.20 16.85
CA LEU A 106 -9.75 25.19 16.36
C LEU A 106 -9.93 24.04 15.37
N PRO A 107 -11.10 23.38 15.36
CA PRO A 107 -11.38 22.33 14.39
C PRO A 107 -11.25 22.88 12.96
N SER A 108 -10.44 22.21 12.14
CA SER A 108 -10.04 22.63 10.79
C SER A 108 -11.11 22.35 9.72
N TRP A 109 -12.29 21.87 10.10
CA TRP A 109 -13.33 21.38 9.18
C TRP A 109 -13.98 22.46 8.30
N SER A 110 -13.58 23.73 8.43
CA SER A 110 -14.11 24.82 7.61
C SER A 110 -13.00 25.46 6.78
N TRP A 111 -13.22 25.55 5.47
CA TRP A 111 -12.30 26.21 4.53
C TRP A 111 -11.87 27.64 4.93
N PRO A 112 -12.67 28.48 5.63
CA PRO A 112 -12.22 29.79 6.06
C PRO A 112 -11.05 29.74 7.05
N MET A 113 -11.00 28.70 7.89
CA MET A 113 -9.90 28.54 8.85
C MET A 113 -8.60 28.17 8.15
N SER A 114 -8.67 27.32 7.13
CA SER A 114 -7.51 26.99 6.27
C SER A 114 -7.01 28.22 5.51
N LEU A 115 -7.92 29.02 4.96
CA LEU A 115 -7.58 30.29 4.31
C LEU A 115 -6.88 31.26 5.28
N LEU A 116 -7.44 31.43 6.47
CA LEU A 116 -6.87 32.32 7.50
C LEU A 116 -5.50 31.83 7.99
N SER A 117 -5.32 30.50 8.10
CA SER A 117 -4.03 29.88 8.42
C SER A 117 -2.98 30.20 7.35
N ALA A 118 -3.31 30.01 6.07
CA ALA A 118 -2.41 30.32 4.95
C ALA A 118 -2.02 31.81 4.91
N LEU A 119 -2.98 32.71 5.08
CA LEU A 119 -2.72 34.16 5.18
C LEU A 119 -1.81 34.51 6.36
N THR A 120 -2.04 33.87 7.51
CA THR A 120 -1.23 34.06 8.71
C THR A 120 0.21 33.59 8.48
N GLN A 121 0.42 32.51 7.72
CA GLN A 121 1.74 32.00 7.37
C GLN A 121 2.54 32.99 6.50
N VAL A 122 1.92 33.63 5.50
CA VAL A 122 2.55 34.69 4.69
C VAL A 122 3.09 35.81 5.61
N VAL A 123 2.26 36.24 6.56
CA VAL A 123 2.63 37.29 7.53
C VAL A 123 3.78 36.83 8.43
N ILE A 124 3.78 35.57 8.88
CA ILE A 124 4.86 35.00 9.69
C ILE A 124 6.20 35.02 8.96
N VAL A 125 6.24 34.55 7.70
CA VAL A 125 7.47 34.50 6.89
C VAL A 125 8.06 35.90 6.76
N TRP A 126 7.23 36.89 6.42
CA TRP A 126 7.65 38.28 6.30
C TRP A 126 8.14 38.86 7.63
N LEU A 127 7.44 38.62 8.72
CA LEU A 127 7.81 39.12 10.05
C LEU A 127 9.12 38.47 10.55
N PHE A 128 9.34 37.17 10.33
CA PHE A 128 10.64 36.54 10.63
C PHE A 128 11.77 37.15 9.80
N PHE A 129 11.55 37.42 8.51
CA PHE A 129 12.53 38.08 7.65
C PHE A 129 12.98 39.44 8.19
N ARG A 130 12.07 40.19 8.80
CA ARG A 130 12.35 41.49 9.43
C ARG A 130 13.02 41.34 10.80
N VAL A 131 12.48 40.48 11.66
CA VAL A 131 12.95 40.32 13.04
C VAL A 131 14.33 39.66 13.13
N LEU A 132 14.69 38.82 12.16
CA LEU A 132 15.97 38.08 12.13
C LEU A 132 17.05 38.77 11.28
N ALA A 133 16.88 40.05 10.96
CA ALA A 133 17.72 40.75 9.98
C ALA A 133 19.22 40.78 10.28
N GLY A 134 19.64 40.59 11.54
CA GLY A 134 21.04 40.54 11.96
C GLY A 134 21.56 39.17 12.41
N ALA A 135 20.75 38.10 12.37
CA ALA A 135 21.14 36.79 12.90
C ALA A 135 21.76 35.85 11.84
N ILE A 136 21.44 36.07 10.57
CA ILE A 136 21.87 35.25 9.42
C ILE A 136 22.25 36.15 8.22
N PRO A 137 23.10 35.66 7.29
CA PRO A 137 23.50 36.43 6.12
C PRO A 137 22.32 36.75 5.20
N THR A 138 22.43 37.84 4.43
CA THR A 138 21.37 38.38 3.57
C THR A 138 20.83 37.35 2.56
N TRP A 139 21.69 36.54 1.96
CA TRP A 139 21.27 35.52 0.99
C TRP A 139 20.34 34.47 1.62
N ALA A 140 20.63 34.01 2.84
CA ALA A 140 19.80 33.03 3.55
C ALA A 140 18.44 33.62 3.95
N ARG A 141 18.40 34.94 4.20
CA ARG A 141 17.16 35.68 4.45
C ARG A 141 16.31 35.82 3.18
N ILE A 142 16.95 36.11 2.04
CA ILE A 142 16.27 36.19 0.74
C ILE A 142 15.72 34.82 0.37
N LEU A 143 16.51 33.76 0.54
CA LEU A 143 16.06 32.38 0.34
C LEU A 143 14.83 32.08 1.20
N MET A 144 14.91 32.33 2.51
CA MET A 144 13.81 32.14 3.45
C MET A 144 12.54 32.91 3.06
N LEU A 145 12.68 34.17 2.64
CA LEU A 145 11.54 34.98 2.20
C LEU A 145 10.95 34.44 0.90
N GLY A 146 11.78 34.10 -0.09
CA GLY A 146 11.36 33.59 -1.38
C GLY A 146 10.63 32.26 -1.25
N THR A 147 11.29 31.24 -0.69
CA THR A 147 10.70 29.90 -0.55
C THR A 147 9.52 29.88 0.42
N GLY A 148 9.56 30.67 1.49
CA GLY A 148 8.43 30.79 2.42
C GLY A 148 7.21 31.51 1.83
N THR A 149 7.42 32.48 0.93
CA THR A 149 6.30 33.14 0.23
C THR A 149 5.69 32.20 -0.81
N ILE A 150 6.52 31.47 -1.56
CA ILE A 150 6.05 30.46 -2.53
C ILE A 150 5.24 29.38 -1.81
N ASP A 151 5.77 28.81 -0.71
CA ASP A 151 5.09 27.81 0.13
C ASP A 151 3.71 28.30 0.62
N ALA A 152 3.66 29.51 1.16
CA ALA A 152 2.41 30.07 1.69
C ALA A 152 1.40 30.43 0.59
N VAL A 153 1.84 30.94 -0.57
CA VAL A 153 0.97 31.24 -1.72
C VAL A 153 0.45 29.96 -2.37
N ALA A 154 1.29 28.94 -2.51
CA ALA A 154 0.89 27.65 -3.04
C ALA A 154 -0.13 26.97 -2.10
N GLY A 155 0.08 27.00 -0.79
CA GLY A 155 -0.90 26.52 0.19
C GLY A 155 -2.24 27.28 0.13
N LEU A 156 -2.20 28.60 -0.09
CA LEU A 156 -3.39 29.42 -0.30
C LEU A 156 -4.13 29.02 -1.59
N ALA A 157 -3.39 28.87 -2.70
CA ALA A 157 -3.94 28.48 -4.00
C ALA A 157 -4.53 27.07 -3.96
N LEU A 158 -3.89 26.13 -3.26
CA LEU A 158 -4.40 24.78 -3.05
C LEU A 158 -5.73 24.80 -2.27
N THR A 159 -5.78 25.56 -1.18
CA THR A 159 -7.00 25.72 -0.37
C THR A 159 -8.16 26.29 -1.20
N LEU A 160 -7.88 27.32 -2.01
CA LEU A 160 -8.87 27.92 -2.90
C LEU A 160 -9.30 26.96 -4.01
N SER A 161 -8.36 26.23 -4.62
CA SER A 161 -8.66 25.28 -5.70
C SER A 161 -9.51 24.12 -5.18
N TYR A 162 -9.25 23.61 -3.98
CA TYR A 162 -10.08 22.59 -3.34
C TYR A 162 -11.49 23.12 -3.02
N THR A 163 -11.59 24.36 -2.52
CA THR A 163 -12.88 24.99 -2.20
C THR A 163 -13.72 25.29 -3.45
N LEU A 164 -13.06 25.53 -4.59
CA LEU A 164 -13.69 25.85 -5.87
C LEU A 164 -13.76 24.65 -6.83
N GLU A 165 -13.38 23.45 -6.37
CA GLU A 165 -13.38 22.20 -7.16
C GLU A 165 -12.61 22.30 -8.49
N LEU A 166 -11.45 22.99 -8.50
CA LEU A 166 -10.62 23.18 -9.69
C LEU A 166 -9.53 22.09 -9.78
N GLU A 167 -9.73 21.06 -10.62
CA GLU A 167 -8.80 19.91 -10.71
C GLU A 167 -7.42 20.24 -11.33
N ALA A 168 -7.39 21.03 -12.42
CA ALA A 168 -6.13 21.30 -13.13
C ALA A 168 -5.09 22.06 -12.28
N PRO A 169 -5.46 23.13 -11.53
CA PRO A 169 -4.56 23.78 -10.59
C PRO A 169 -4.07 22.85 -9.49
N ILE A 170 -4.88 21.89 -9.02
CA ILE A 170 -4.49 20.97 -7.95
C ILE A 170 -3.29 20.12 -8.39
N ARG A 171 -3.29 19.58 -9.61
CA ARG A 171 -2.16 18.81 -10.14
C ARG A 171 -0.89 19.65 -10.30
N ILE A 172 -1.00 20.86 -10.84
CA ILE A 172 0.16 21.74 -11.03
C ILE A 172 0.70 22.21 -9.68
N LEU A 173 -0.19 22.57 -8.74
CA LEU A 173 0.20 23.06 -7.42
C LEU A 173 0.77 21.95 -6.55
N SER A 174 0.28 20.71 -6.63
CA SER A 174 0.91 19.56 -5.96
C SER A 174 2.32 19.32 -6.50
N MET A 175 2.53 19.41 -7.82
CA MET A 175 3.89 19.33 -8.39
C MET A 175 4.81 20.48 -7.96
N ILE A 176 4.28 21.71 -7.83
CA ILE A 176 5.05 22.88 -7.37
C ILE A 176 5.34 22.79 -5.86
N MET A 177 4.40 22.24 -5.10
CA MET A 177 4.54 21.88 -3.69
C MET A 177 5.40 20.61 -3.60
N LEU A 178 6.66 20.71 -4.02
CA LEU A 178 7.73 19.76 -3.70
C LEU A 178 7.71 19.50 -2.19
N ASP A 179 7.03 18.45 -1.76
CA ASP A 179 6.10 18.46 -0.64
C ASP A 179 6.81 18.49 0.72
N GLY A 180 7.19 19.69 1.13
CA GLY A 180 8.00 19.96 2.31
C GLY A 180 9.41 20.46 2.04
N LEU A 181 9.96 20.36 0.82
CA LEU A 181 11.26 20.94 0.47
C LEU A 181 11.23 22.47 0.55
N LEU A 182 10.19 23.09 -0.01
CA LEU A 182 9.96 24.54 0.11
C LEU A 182 9.88 24.95 1.58
N ARG A 183 9.12 24.19 2.38
CA ARG A 183 9.00 24.39 3.83
C ARG A 183 10.35 24.28 4.55
N MET A 184 11.14 23.24 4.26
CA MET A 184 12.50 23.08 4.79
C MET A 184 13.39 24.26 4.42
N ALA A 185 13.35 24.68 3.15
CA ALA A 185 14.20 25.74 2.64
C ALA A 185 14.01 27.07 3.37
N TRP A 186 12.81 27.35 3.90
CA TRP A 186 12.59 28.55 4.73
C TRP A 186 12.64 28.30 6.24
N VAL A 187 12.19 27.17 6.75
CA VAL A 187 12.21 26.88 8.20
C VAL A 187 13.64 26.67 8.70
N VAL A 188 14.52 25.98 7.95
CA VAL A 188 15.91 25.74 8.37
C VAL A 188 16.68 27.05 8.62
N PRO A 189 16.66 28.05 7.72
CA PRO A 189 17.23 29.37 8.01
C PRO A 189 16.66 30.03 9.26
N ILE A 190 15.36 29.91 9.54
CA ILE A 190 14.75 30.43 10.78
C ILE A 190 15.34 29.75 12.00
N LEU A 191 15.42 28.42 12.00
CA LEU A 191 15.98 27.67 13.13
C LEU A 191 17.46 28.00 13.36
N VAL A 192 18.24 28.16 12.28
CA VAL A 192 19.64 28.60 12.36
C VAL A 192 19.74 30.03 12.92
N ALA A 193 18.86 30.93 12.51
CA ALA A 193 18.81 32.29 13.02
C ALA A 193 18.39 32.33 14.50
N GLN A 194 17.35 31.57 14.89
CA GLN A 194 16.92 31.42 16.28
C GLN A 194 18.03 30.80 17.15
N ALA A 195 18.82 29.87 16.62
CA ALA A 195 19.94 29.27 17.36
C ALA A 195 21.10 30.24 17.60
N ARG A 196 21.25 31.27 16.76
CA ARG A 196 22.27 32.33 16.89
C ARG A 196 21.78 33.51 17.71
N ASP A 197 20.47 33.74 17.72
CA ASP A 197 19.88 34.87 18.42
C ASP A 197 19.60 34.52 19.89
N PRO A 198 20.15 35.28 20.85
CA PRO A 198 20.02 34.98 22.28
C PRO A 198 18.59 35.09 22.81
N ARG A 199 17.64 35.64 22.04
CA ARG A 199 16.23 35.71 22.44
C ARG A 199 15.59 34.32 22.58
N TRP A 200 16.00 33.35 21.77
CA TRP A 200 15.42 32.00 21.78
C TRP A 200 16.29 31.01 22.53
N THR A 201 15.63 30.13 23.26
CA THR A 201 16.30 29.03 23.96
C THR A 201 16.59 27.88 23.00
N ARG A 202 17.62 27.08 23.32
CA ARG A 202 17.92 25.85 22.57
C ARG A 202 16.73 24.89 22.51
N THR A 203 15.90 24.85 23.56
CA THR A 203 14.71 24.00 23.57
C THR A 203 13.70 24.43 22.51
N THR A 204 13.51 25.73 22.29
CA THR A 204 12.61 26.22 21.24
C THR A 204 13.11 25.83 19.87
N VAL A 205 14.40 26.01 19.60
CA VAL A 205 15.03 25.56 18.34
C VAL A 205 14.85 24.05 18.14
N TRP A 206 15.08 23.24 19.17
CA TRP A 206 14.88 21.79 19.10
C TRP A 206 13.43 21.39 18.81
N MET A 207 12.45 22.08 19.38
CA MET A 207 11.03 21.83 19.05
C MET A 207 10.73 22.17 17.59
N GLY A 208 11.35 23.21 17.04
CA GLY A 208 11.24 23.53 15.62
C GLY A 208 11.93 22.50 14.72
N VAL A 209 13.09 21.95 15.13
CA VAL A 209 13.75 20.84 14.43
C VAL A 209 12.86 19.59 14.46
N LEU A 210 12.30 19.24 15.62
CA LEU A 210 11.38 18.10 15.74
C LEU A 210 10.16 18.28 14.85
N SER A 211 9.57 19.49 14.82
CA SER A 211 8.46 19.81 13.90
C SER A 211 8.84 19.61 12.43
N LEU A 212 10.06 19.97 12.05
CA LEU A 212 10.52 19.79 10.68
C LEU A 212 10.68 18.31 10.34
N VAL A 213 11.31 17.55 11.25
CA VAL A 213 11.48 16.09 11.10
C VAL A 213 10.12 15.39 11.02
N THR A 214 9.15 15.74 11.88
CA THR A 214 7.81 15.14 11.81
C THR A 214 7.11 15.49 10.51
N THR A 215 7.28 16.70 9.99
CA THR A 215 6.68 17.09 8.70
C THR A 215 7.27 16.28 7.54
N LEU A 216 8.58 15.99 7.57
CA LEU A 216 9.24 15.18 6.54
C LEU A 216 8.85 13.70 6.61
N LEU A 217 8.50 13.24 7.80
CA LEU A 217 8.05 11.87 8.00
C LEU A 217 6.57 11.71 7.69
N GLN A 218 5.77 12.78 7.72
CA GLN A 218 4.36 12.71 7.34
C GLN A 218 4.23 12.73 5.82
N PRO A 219 3.60 11.72 5.20
CA PRO A 219 3.21 11.85 3.80
C PRO A 219 2.10 12.89 3.69
N SER A 220 2.21 13.70 2.65
CA SER A 220 1.31 14.79 2.32
C SER A 220 0.06 14.33 1.55
N SER A 221 0.11 13.13 0.97
CA SER A 221 -0.94 12.57 0.11
C SER A 221 -1.80 11.58 0.89
N PHE A 222 -3.07 11.89 1.09
CA PHE A 222 -4.08 10.93 1.54
C PHE A 222 -4.27 9.87 0.45
N VAL A 223 -3.58 8.74 0.56
CA VAL A 223 -3.88 7.55 -0.25
C VAL A 223 -4.95 6.75 0.49
N THR A 224 -6.16 6.71 -0.08
CA THR A 224 -7.26 5.86 0.38
C THR A 224 -7.00 4.42 -0.05
N PHE A 225 -6.70 3.53 0.89
CA PHE A 225 -6.54 2.10 0.62
C PHE A 225 -7.84 1.31 0.86
N SER A 226 -8.01 0.28 0.03
CA SER A 226 -9.16 -0.60 -0.09
C SER A 226 -9.33 -1.58 1.08
N TYR A 227 -10.55 -2.08 1.23
CA TYR A 227 -11.09 -2.88 2.32
C TYR A 227 -10.41 -4.24 2.49
N GLY A 228 -9.96 -4.55 3.71
CA GLY A 228 -9.66 -5.93 4.11
C GLY A 228 -8.92 -6.06 5.45
N GLU A 229 -7.85 -5.31 5.64
CA GLU A 229 -7.03 -5.32 6.87
C GLU A 229 -6.52 -3.92 7.18
N VAL A 230 -6.48 -3.52 8.46
CA VAL A 230 -5.93 -2.22 8.83
C VAL A 230 -4.43 -2.21 8.53
N SER A 231 -4.05 -1.48 7.49
CA SER A 231 -2.65 -1.32 7.16
C SER A 231 -1.90 -0.64 8.31
N TYR A 232 -0.85 -1.27 8.81
CA TYR A 232 0.08 -0.72 9.82
C TYR A 232 0.58 0.68 9.46
N THR A 233 0.57 1.00 8.17
CA THR A 233 0.94 2.30 7.62
C THR A 233 0.00 3.40 8.07
N LEU A 234 -1.30 3.16 8.05
CA LEU A 234 -2.31 4.13 8.46
C LEU A 234 -2.25 4.40 9.97
N VAL A 235 -1.90 3.36 10.74
CA VAL A 235 -1.55 3.51 12.16
C VAL A 235 -0.31 4.38 12.32
N ALA A 236 0.77 4.09 11.60
CA ALA A 236 1.98 4.91 11.64
C ALA A 236 1.69 6.39 11.27
N PHE A 237 0.81 6.65 10.31
CA PHE A 237 0.42 8.01 9.92
C PHE A 237 -0.42 8.72 10.95
N ALA A 238 -1.41 8.06 11.54
CA ALA A 238 -2.17 8.66 12.62
C ALA A 238 -1.27 9.01 13.81
N LEU A 239 -0.30 8.13 14.13
CA LEU A 239 0.70 8.35 15.17
C LEU A 239 1.66 9.50 14.82
N LEU A 240 2.18 9.56 13.59
CA LEU A 240 3.02 10.66 13.12
C LEU A 240 2.24 11.99 13.06
N GLY A 241 1.00 11.95 12.60
CA GLY A 241 -0.01 13.01 12.63
C GLY A 241 -0.13 13.61 14.02
N ALA A 242 -0.33 12.74 15.01
CA ALA A 242 -0.45 13.12 16.41
C ALA A 242 0.83 13.74 17.00
N LEU A 243 2.02 13.51 16.41
CA LEU A 243 3.28 14.16 16.76
C LEU A 243 3.47 15.55 16.13
N SER A 244 2.58 16.01 15.25
CA SER A 244 2.60 17.36 14.66
C SER A 244 2.54 18.50 15.70
N VAL A 245 2.19 18.19 16.95
CA VAL A 245 2.17 19.13 18.09
C VAL A 245 3.49 19.87 18.30
N PHE A 246 4.63 19.35 17.82
CA PHE A 246 5.91 20.05 17.94
C PHE A 246 5.93 21.40 17.20
N GLY A 247 5.22 21.51 16.06
CA GLY A 247 5.09 22.78 15.33
C GLY A 247 4.33 23.82 16.15
N LEU A 248 3.24 23.40 16.79
CA LEU A 248 2.45 24.21 17.71
C LEU A 248 3.28 24.68 18.91
N VAL A 249 4.02 23.76 19.53
CA VAL A 249 4.91 24.05 20.65
C VAL A 249 6.01 25.02 20.23
N TRP A 250 6.62 24.84 19.06
CA TRP A 250 7.63 25.73 18.53
C TRP A 250 7.09 27.15 18.31
N ALA A 251 5.90 27.29 17.70
CA ALA A 251 5.25 28.58 17.48
C ALA A 251 4.93 29.28 18.81
N ALA A 252 4.28 28.57 19.75
CA ALA A 252 3.93 29.11 21.06
C ALA A 252 5.17 29.52 21.86
N ARG A 253 6.21 28.68 21.89
CA ARG A 253 7.47 28.99 22.57
C ARG A 253 8.21 30.15 21.93
N SER A 254 8.24 30.22 20.60
CA SER A 254 8.80 31.37 19.89
C SER A 254 8.08 32.66 20.28
N ALA A 255 6.75 32.63 20.40
CA ALA A 255 5.95 33.76 20.88
C ALA A 255 6.24 34.13 22.35
N HIS A 256 6.43 33.13 23.22
CA HIS A 256 6.78 33.34 24.62
C HIS A 256 8.14 33.99 24.82
N GLU A 257 9.14 33.59 24.04
CA GLU A 257 10.54 33.97 24.22
C GLU A 257 10.88 35.31 23.54
N LEU A 258 10.15 35.72 22.50
CA LEU A 258 10.35 36.99 21.77
C LEU A 258 10.43 38.25 22.66
N THR A 259 9.73 38.25 23.80
CA THR A 259 9.74 39.36 24.78
C THR A 259 10.14 38.90 26.18
N GLY A 260 10.72 37.70 26.29
CA GLY A 260 11.17 37.14 27.55
C GLY A 260 12.38 37.90 28.11
N PRO A 261 12.66 37.76 29.41
CA PRO A 261 13.91 38.24 29.99
C PRO A 261 15.09 37.63 29.22
N ARG A 262 16.08 38.45 28.84
CA ARG A 262 17.27 37.94 28.13
C ARG A 262 17.95 36.88 29.00
N PRO A 263 18.23 35.68 28.47
CA PRO A 263 19.06 34.73 29.19
C PRO A 263 20.42 35.37 29.48
N LEU A 264 20.95 35.12 30.67
CA LEU A 264 22.31 35.50 31.05
C LEU A 264 23.29 35.02 29.96
N PRO A 265 24.36 35.78 29.66
CA PRO A 265 25.36 35.41 28.67
C PRO A 265 25.74 33.94 28.85
N ALA A 266 25.59 33.15 27.79
CA ALA A 266 25.95 31.74 27.82
C ALA A 266 27.41 31.61 28.23
N GLU A 267 27.69 30.60 29.06
CA GLU A 267 29.06 30.18 29.36
C GLU A 267 29.89 30.12 28.07
N PRO A 268 31.19 30.49 28.15
CA PRO A 268 32.06 30.52 26.98
C PRO A 268 31.98 29.22 26.19
N PRO A 269 32.07 29.29 24.85
CA PRO A 269 31.91 28.13 24.00
C PRO A 269 32.84 27.00 24.48
N PRO A 270 32.34 25.75 24.56
CA PRO A 270 33.15 24.63 25.04
C PRO A 270 34.42 24.54 24.21
N GLY A 271 35.57 24.46 24.90
CA GLY A 271 36.89 24.36 24.28
C GLY A 271 36.99 23.16 23.33
N ARG A 272 37.92 23.25 22.37
CA ARG A 272 38.22 22.13 21.47
C ARG A 272 38.70 20.94 22.29
N ALA A 273 38.20 19.74 21.98
CA ALA A 273 38.69 18.52 22.61
C ALA A 273 40.18 18.30 22.27
N PRO A 274 40.99 17.75 23.19
CA PRO A 274 42.39 17.46 22.92
C PRO A 274 42.52 16.46 21.74
N PRO A 275 43.59 16.57 20.93
CA PRO A 275 43.88 15.57 19.91
C PRO A 275 44.06 14.19 20.58
N ARG A 276 43.55 13.14 19.91
CA ARG A 276 43.77 11.74 20.30
C ARG A 276 44.74 11.08 19.33
N TRP A 277 45.35 9.98 19.76
CA TRP A 277 46.25 9.20 18.93
C TRP A 277 45.53 8.69 17.67
N TRP A 278 46.20 8.78 16.51
CA TRP A 278 45.62 8.65 15.17
C TRP A 278 44.96 7.30 14.77
N PRO A 279 45.32 6.12 15.32
CA PRO A 279 44.74 4.87 14.80
C PRO A 279 43.24 4.72 15.09
N LEU A 280 42.76 5.22 16.24
CA LEU A 280 41.35 5.07 16.61
C LEU A 280 40.40 6.01 15.84
N PRO A 281 40.73 7.30 15.61
CA PRO A 281 39.95 8.14 14.71
C PRO A 281 39.94 7.64 13.26
N ALA A 282 41.06 7.10 12.76
CA ALA A 282 41.13 6.50 11.43
C ALA A 282 40.18 5.29 11.32
N LEU A 283 40.13 4.43 12.34
CA LEU A 283 39.19 3.31 12.40
C LEU A 283 37.72 3.78 12.38
N ALA A 284 37.38 4.83 13.14
CA ALA A 284 36.03 5.38 13.13
C ALA A 284 35.60 5.91 11.75
N ILE A 285 36.55 6.44 10.97
CA ILE A 285 36.32 6.91 9.59
C ILE A 285 36.19 5.74 8.62
N ALA A 286 37.02 4.70 8.78
CA ALA A 286 37.04 3.54 7.90
C ALA A 286 35.78 2.68 8.03
N LEU A 287 35.18 2.58 9.23
CA LEU A 287 34.03 1.70 9.48
C LEU A 287 32.86 1.92 8.50
N PRO A 288 32.32 3.14 8.29
CA PRO A 288 31.26 3.34 7.31
C PRO A 288 31.70 3.17 5.84
N LEU A 289 33.00 3.25 5.53
CA LEU A 289 33.53 3.08 4.17
C LEU A 289 33.61 1.61 3.74
N ILE A 290 33.84 0.69 4.67
CA ILE A 290 33.98 -0.74 4.35
C ILE A 290 32.72 -1.30 3.67
N PRO A 291 31.50 -1.20 4.25
CA PRO A 291 30.31 -1.72 3.61
C PRO A 291 29.99 -0.95 2.32
N ALA A 292 30.22 0.37 2.28
CA ALA A 292 30.08 1.19 1.08
C ALA A 292 30.97 0.72 -0.07
N ALA A 293 32.25 0.42 0.19
CA ALA A 293 33.18 -0.04 -0.82
C ALA A 293 32.80 -1.42 -1.36
N VAL A 294 32.34 -2.34 -0.51
CA VAL A 294 31.88 -3.67 -0.94
C VAL A 294 30.61 -3.57 -1.79
N ASN A 295 29.65 -2.73 -1.38
CA ASN A 295 28.43 -2.50 -2.14
C ASN A 295 28.71 -1.87 -3.51
N LEU A 296 29.55 -0.83 -3.55
CA LEU A 296 29.99 -0.21 -4.81
C LEU A 296 30.74 -1.20 -5.72
N ALA A 297 31.58 -2.08 -5.16
CA ALA A 297 32.28 -3.11 -5.93
C ALA A 297 31.30 -4.14 -6.55
N ASN A 298 30.15 -4.37 -5.91
CA ASN A 298 29.06 -5.19 -6.43
C ASN A 298 28.05 -4.38 -7.27
N GLY A 299 28.37 -3.13 -7.63
CA GLY A 299 27.49 -2.27 -8.42
C GLY A 299 26.22 -1.81 -7.70
N MET A 300 26.21 -1.82 -6.38
CA MET A 300 25.08 -1.37 -5.55
C MET A 300 25.46 -0.07 -4.84
N PRO A 301 25.06 1.11 -5.34
CA PRO A 301 25.44 2.37 -4.70
C PRO A 301 24.56 2.74 -3.49
N PHE A 302 23.60 1.89 -3.13
CA PHE A 302 22.58 2.14 -2.11
C PHE A 302 22.88 1.43 -0.77
N TRP A 303 22.33 1.96 0.31
CA TRP A 303 22.49 1.43 1.66
C TRP A 303 21.45 0.36 1.98
N ILE A 304 20.17 0.69 1.84
CA ILE A 304 19.03 -0.22 2.01
C ILE A 304 18.58 -0.72 0.63
N GLY A 305 18.60 0.16 -0.38
CA GLY A 305 18.13 -0.14 -1.73
C GLY A 305 16.62 -0.39 -1.78
N PRO A 306 16.13 -1.04 -2.85
CA PRO A 306 14.72 -1.36 -3.02
C PRO A 306 14.34 -2.55 -2.14
N ARG A 307 14.53 -2.47 -0.82
CA ARG A 307 14.20 -3.57 0.08
C ARG A 307 13.45 -3.13 1.32
N GLY A 308 12.45 -3.95 1.65
CA GLY A 308 11.81 -3.96 2.94
C GLY A 308 10.74 -2.87 3.11
N PRO A 309 10.16 -2.79 4.31
CA PRO A 309 8.96 -2.00 4.59
C PRO A 309 9.19 -0.48 4.43
N ILE A 310 10.44 -0.01 4.52
CA ILE A 310 10.75 1.40 4.30
C ILE A 310 10.61 1.75 2.83
N GLN A 311 11.01 0.86 1.92
CA GLN A 311 10.81 1.11 0.49
C GLN A 311 9.32 1.08 0.15
N THR A 312 8.58 0.08 0.62
CA THR A 312 7.11 0.01 0.46
C THR A 312 6.46 1.29 1.01
N TYR A 313 6.93 1.77 2.17
CA TYR A 313 6.48 3.05 2.72
C TYR A 313 6.78 4.23 1.79
N VAL A 314 7.97 4.24 1.19
CA VAL A 314 8.41 5.32 0.32
C VAL A 314 7.73 5.29 -1.05
N LEU A 315 7.47 4.10 -1.60
CA LEU A 315 6.84 3.91 -2.91
C LEU A 315 5.32 4.06 -2.84
N ASP A 316 4.68 3.36 -1.91
CA ASP A 316 3.22 3.26 -1.90
C ASP A 316 2.57 4.48 -1.24
N LEU A 317 3.32 5.20 -0.40
CA LEU A 317 2.74 6.16 0.53
C LEU A 317 3.46 7.50 0.58
N ALA A 318 4.76 7.52 0.33
CA ALA A 318 5.49 8.77 0.34
C ALA A 318 5.30 9.47 -1.00
N ASP A 319 5.04 10.76 -0.94
CA ASP A 319 5.02 11.60 -2.12
C ASP A 319 6.37 11.52 -2.88
N ASP A 320 6.34 11.74 -4.20
CA ASP A 320 7.49 11.68 -5.11
C ASP A 320 8.72 12.40 -4.53
N THR A 321 8.49 13.52 -3.83
CA THR A 321 9.53 14.34 -3.22
C THR A 321 10.22 13.65 -2.05
N THR A 322 9.45 13.00 -1.18
CA THR A 322 9.98 12.24 -0.04
C THR A 322 10.72 11.02 -0.55
N ALA A 323 10.23 10.43 -1.63
CA ALA A 323 10.89 9.33 -2.31
C ALA A 323 12.23 9.74 -2.93
N LEU A 324 12.33 10.91 -3.55
CA LEU A 324 13.61 11.48 -4.00
C LEU A 324 14.57 11.79 -2.84
N PHE A 325 14.07 12.32 -1.71
CA PHE A 325 14.91 12.56 -0.54
C PHE A 325 15.42 11.25 0.06
N TRP A 326 14.56 10.24 0.13
CA TRP A 326 14.93 8.91 0.57
C TRP A 326 15.98 8.31 -0.36
N LEU A 327 15.76 8.35 -1.68
CA LEU A 327 16.72 7.90 -2.68
C LEU A 327 18.07 8.61 -2.52
N ALA A 328 18.07 9.94 -2.33
CA ALA A 328 19.29 10.70 -2.11
C ALA A 328 19.98 10.33 -0.80
N LEU A 329 19.23 10.11 0.29
CA LEU A 329 19.77 9.68 1.57
C LEU A 329 20.36 8.26 1.47
N ASP A 330 19.63 7.34 0.87
CA ASP A 330 20.00 5.95 0.66
C ASP A 330 21.27 5.85 -0.20
N LEU A 331 21.34 6.65 -1.26
CA LEU A 331 22.52 6.80 -2.10
C LEU A 331 23.70 7.39 -1.31
N LEU A 332 23.50 8.51 -0.60
CA LEU A 332 24.58 9.16 0.16
C LEU A 332 25.16 8.25 1.24
N VAL A 333 24.32 7.50 1.95
CA VAL A 333 24.78 6.52 2.95
C VAL A 333 25.46 5.34 2.25
N GLY A 334 24.88 4.85 1.15
CA GLY A 334 25.40 3.74 0.35
C GLY A 334 26.80 4.00 -0.20
N VAL A 335 27.08 5.23 -0.66
CA VAL A 335 28.41 5.66 -1.14
C VAL A 335 29.38 6.08 -0.03
N GLY A 336 28.98 6.00 1.24
CA GLY A 336 29.87 6.22 2.39
C GLY A 336 29.98 7.68 2.87
N ALA A 337 29.04 8.58 2.55
CA ALA A 337 29.02 9.96 3.08
C ALA A 337 29.12 10.07 4.61
N PRO A 338 28.61 9.12 5.43
CA PRO A 338 28.82 9.16 6.88
C PRO A 338 30.29 9.21 7.31
N ALA A 339 31.22 8.64 6.52
CA ALA A 339 32.65 8.73 6.81
C ALA A 339 33.19 10.16 6.72
N LEU A 340 32.67 10.99 5.80
CA LEU A 340 33.02 12.41 5.71
C LEU A 340 32.52 13.19 6.92
N LEU A 341 31.33 12.83 7.45
CA LEU A 341 30.82 13.41 8.70
C LEU A 341 31.69 13.05 9.90
N VAL A 342 32.16 11.80 9.99
CA VAL A 342 33.12 11.36 11.02
C VAL A 342 34.44 12.11 10.88
N LEU A 343 34.99 12.20 9.67
CA LEU A 343 36.22 12.93 9.40
C LEU A 343 36.12 14.40 9.81
N ALA A 344 35.02 15.08 9.46
CA ALA A 344 34.78 16.47 9.86
C ALA A 344 34.72 16.62 11.39
N ALA A 345 34.07 15.67 12.10
CA ALA A 345 34.00 15.63 13.56
C ALA A 345 35.38 15.48 14.20
N VAL A 346 36.19 14.55 13.68
CA VAL A 346 37.57 14.25 14.12
C VAL A 346 38.51 15.42 13.87
N LEU A 347 38.39 16.11 12.73
CA LEU A 347 39.26 17.24 12.39
C LEU A 347 38.91 18.50 13.19
N ARG A 348 37.62 18.86 13.27
CA ARG A 348 37.18 20.11 13.92
C ARG A 348 37.12 20.00 15.45
N ARG A 349 36.94 18.80 16.00
CA ARG A 349 36.99 18.50 17.46
C ARG A 349 36.08 19.38 18.32
N THR A 350 35.01 19.89 17.74
CA THR A 350 34.02 20.66 18.50
C THR A 350 33.02 19.69 19.11
N GLN A 351 32.72 19.82 20.40
CA GLN A 351 31.78 18.93 21.09
C GLN A 351 30.41 18.89 20.41
N ARG A 352 29.99 20.01 19.81
CA ARG A 352 28.72 20.10 19.07
C ARG A 352 28.73 19.20 17.85
N LEU A 353 29.78 19.27 17.03
CA LEU A 353 29.88 18.46 15.82
C LEU A 353 29.99 16.98 16.16
N ILE A 354 30.79 16.62 17.16
CA ILE A 354 30.95 15.22 17.58
C ILE A 354 29.62 14.62 18.05
N ARG A 355 28.87 15.34 18.89
CA ARG A 355 27.54 14.89 19.34
C ARG A 355 26.54 14.79 18.20
N ALA A 356 26.55 15.76 17.28
CA ALA A 356 25.68 15.73 16.11
C ALA A 356 25.99 14.52 15.23
N THR A 357 27.25 14.33 14.84
CA THR A 357 27.69 13.17 14.03
C THR A 357 27.35 11.85 14.72
N THR A 358 27.63 11.72 16.02
CA THR A 358 27.29 10.50 16.77
C THR A 358 25.79 10.20 16.70
N LEU A 359 24.95 11.21 16.95
CA LEU A 359 23.50 11.05 16.94
C LEU A 359 22.98 10.70 15.54
N THR A 360 23.51 11.34 14.50
CA THR A 360 23.19 11.03 13.11
C THR A 360 23.54 9.59 12.77
N LEU A 361 24.73 9.11 13.15
CA LEU A 361 25.15 7.73 12.90
C LEU A 361 24.29 6.70 13.62
N VAL A 362 23.92 6.96 14.88
CA VAL A 362 23.01 6.09 15.64
C VAL A 362 21.62 6.05 15.02
N LEU A 363 21.10 7.21 14.57
CA LEU A 363 19.80 7.28 13.91
C LEU A 363 19.81 6.48 12.60
N LEU A 364 20.83 6.67 11.75
CA LEU A 364 20.99 5.89 10.53
C LEU A 364 21.10 4.39 10.85
N ALA A 365 21.93 4.00 11.82
CA ALA A 365 22.05 2.60 12.22
C ALA A 365 20.70 1.99 12.64
N ALA A 366 19.89 2.73 13.41
CA ALA A 366 18.56 2.28 13.80
C ALA A 366 17.63 2.12 12.58
N ILE A 367 17.61 3.08 11.67
CA ILE A 367 16.79 3.04 10.45
C ILE A 367 17.14 1.82 9.60
N GLY A 368 18.43 1.53 9.36
CA GLY A 368 18.84 0.37 8.56
C GLY A 368 18.65 -0.99 9.24
N ALA A 369 18.33 -1.02 10.54
CA ALA A 369 18.02 -2.26 11.26
C ALA A 369 16.52 -2.63 11.23
N LEU A 370 15.64 -1.64 11.01
CA LEU A 370 14.19 -1.85 10.88
C LEU A 370 13.74 -2.80 9.75
N PRO A 371 14.39 -2.87 8.56
CA PRO A 371 13.86 -3.62 7.43
C PRO A 371 14.15 -5.14 7.43
N THR A 372 14.43 -5.76 8.58
CA THR A 372 14.91 -7.15 8.63
C THR A 372 13.83 -8.23 8.75
N GLU A 373 12.57 -7.86 9.03
CA GLU A 373 11.51 -8.86 9.29
C GLU A 373 10.39 -8.91 8.24
N SER A 374 10.43 -8.13 7.14
CA SER A 374 9.34 -8.21 6.16
C SER A 374 9.49 -9.41 5.21
N PRO A 375 8.43 -10.22 4.98
CA PRO A 375 8.44 -11.33 4.05
C PRO A 375 8.75 -10.86 2.63
N ARG A 376 9.63 -11.59 1.94
CA ARG A 376 10.07 -11.35 0.56
C ARG A 376 9.03 -11.76 -0.50
N ASP A 377 7.78 -12.03 -0.14
CA ASP A 377 6.78 -12.61 -1.05
C ASP A 377 6.02 -11.59 -1.90
N TYR A 378 6.40 -10.32 -1.88
CA TYR A 378 5.92 -9.41 -2.90
C TYR A 378 6.73 -9.64 -4.17
N GLY A 379 6.25 -10.55 -5.02
CA GLY A 379 6.64 -10.66 -6.42
C GLY A 379 6.24 -9.39 -7.15
N PHE A 380 6.95 -8.29 -6.89
CA PHE A 380 6.80 -7.08 -7.68
C PHE A 380 7.28 -7.38 -9.10
N PRO A 381 6.43 -7.21 -10.12
CA PRO A 381 6.93 -7.19 -11.49
C PRO A 381 8.00 -6.11 -11.59
N LEU A 382 9.17 -6.46 -12.15
CA LEU A 382 10.33 -5.55 -12.26
C LEU A 382 9.99 -4.25 -13.00
N ASP A 383 8.92 -4.24 -13.80
CA ASP A 383 8.48 -3.08 -14.58
C ASP A 383 7.93 -1.92 -13.73
N ASP A 384 7.67 -2.13 -12.43
CA ASP A 384 7.09 -1.14 -11.50
C ASP A 384 8.03 -0.72 -10.35
N LEU A 385 9.35 -0.60 -10.60
CA LEU A 385 10.29 0.06 -9.66
C LEU A 385 10.56 1.52 -10.05
N PRO A 386 9.56 2.44 -10.04
CA PRO A 386 9.69 3.78 -10.62
C PRO A 386 10.78 4.63 -9.97
N LEU A 387 11.23 4.28 -8.76
CA LEU A 387 12.15 5.10 -7.98
C LEU A 387 13.64 4.76 -8.17
N TYR A 388 13.96 3.51 -8.51
CA TYR A 388 15.34 3.07 -8.69
C TYR A 388 15.56 2.68 -10.14
N PRO A 389 16.31 3.48 -10.92
CA PRO A 389 16.55 3.15 -12.32
C PRO A 389 17.22 1.78 -12.48
N ASP A 390 16.64 0.89 -13.28
CA ASP A 390 17.08 -0.50 -13.44
C ASP A 390 18.55 -0.62 -13.85
N HIS A 391 19.04 0.34 -14.62
CA HIS A 391 20.42 0.41 -15.07
C HIS A 391 21.46 0.62 -13.95
N LEU A 392 21.03 0.90 -12.72
CA LEU A 392 21.89 1.03 -11.55
C LEU A 392 22.12 -0.30 -10.83
N PHE A 393 21.43 -1.39 -11.21
CA PHE A 393 21.62 -2.71 -10.62
C PHE A 393 22.42 -3.61 -11.56
N VAL A 394 23.46 -4.25 -11.02
CA VAL A 394 24.16 -5.31 -11.74
C VAL A 394 23.30 -6.56 -11.67
N THR A 395 22.78 -7.01 -12.81
CA THR A 395 22.10 -8.29 -12.93
C THR A 395 23.12 -9.42 -12.93
N ASP A 396 22.76 -10.52 -12.29
CA ASP A 396 23.50 -11.77 -12.39
C ASP A 396 23.26 -12.43 -13.77
N PRO A 397 23.96 -13.54 -14.10
CA PRO A 397 23.77 -14.24 -15.38
C PRO A 397 22.34 -14.75 -15.64
N GLN A 398 21.48 -14.76 -14.63
CA GLN A 398 20.07 -15.19 -14.71
C GLN A 398 19.12 -14.00 -14.88
N GLY A 399 19.63 -12.76 -14.96
CA GLY A 399 18.83 -11.54 -15.07
C GLY A 399 18.29 -11.05 -13.73
N VAL A 400 18.69 -11.66 -12.61
CA VAL A 400 18.22 -11.26 -11.27
C VAL A 400 19.14 -10.15 -10.74
N PRO A 401 18.60 -9.02 -10.25
CA PRO A 401 19.43 -7.96 -9.68
C PRO A 401 20.23 -8.49 -8.50
N SER A 402 21.56 -8.42 -8.61
CA SER A 402 22.45 -8.84 -7.54
C SER A 402 22.36 -7.88 -6.37
N PHE A 403 22.08 -8.44 -5.21
CA PHE A 403 21.80 -7.69 -4.02
C PHE A 403 23.08 -7.60 -3.16
N GLY A 404 23.56 -6.38 -2.93
CA GLY A 404 24.75 -6.09 -2.11
C GLY A 404 24.62 -6.53 -0.64
N LEU A 405 25.59 -6.16 0.19
CA LEU A 405 25.61 -6.45 1.63
C LEU A 405 24.28 -6.10 2.30
N SER A 406 23.89 -6.92 3.28
CA SER A 406 22.70 -6.67 4.09
C SER A 406 22.78 -5.28 4.76
N PRO A 407 21.67 -4.52 4.82
CA PRO A 407 21.60 -3.23 5.51
C PRO A 407 22.07 -3.29 6.98
N LEU A 408 21.96 -4.46 7.61
CA LEU A 408 22.48 -4.72 8.96
C LEU A 408 23.99 -4.48 9.09
N TRP A 409 24.78 -4.81 8.05
CA TRP A 409 26.23 -4.57 8.07
C TRP A 409 26.55 -3.08 8.10
N TYR A 410 25.81 -2.27 7.31
CA TYR A 410 25.91 -0.82 7.38
C TYR A 410 25.49 -0.31 8.76
N SER A 411 24.37 -0.78 9.30
CA SER A 411 23.91 -0.37 10.63
C SER A 411 24.94 -0.68 11.72
N ALA A 412 25.55 -1.87 11.66
CA ALA A 412 26.63 -2.27 12.57
C ALA A 412 27.83 -1.33 12.47
N ALA A 413 28.28 -1.03 11.25
CA ALA A 413 29.42 -0.18 10.97
C ALA A 413 29.18 1.27 11.45
N LEU A 414 28.00 1.82 11.19
CA LEU A 414 27.59 3.15 11.61
C LEU A 414 27.51 3.25 13.15
N LEU A 415 26.92 2.24 13.81
CA LEU A 415 26.83 2.18 15.26
C LEU A 415 28.22 2.07 15.92
N ALA A 416 29.09 1.22 15.38
CA ALA A 416 30.47 1.07 15.84
C ALA A 416 31.26 2.38 15.70
N ALA A 417 31.11 3.09 14.57
CA ALA A 417 31.72 4.41 14.37
C ALA A 417 31.21 5.45 15.38
N ALA A 418 29.90 5.44 15.67
CA ALA A 418 29.30 6.32 16.68
C ALA A 418 29.84 6.05 18.09
N LEU A 419 29.93 4.78 18.48
CA LEU A 419 30.47 4.36 19.78
C LEU A 419 31.95 4.74 19.92
N LEU A 420 32.76 4.57 18.87
CA LEU A 420 34.15 5.02 18.87
C LEU A 420 34.28 6.53 19.01
N LEU A 421 33.46 7.33 18.31
CA LEU A 421 33.44 8.79 18.46
C LEU A 421 33.08 9.22 19.89
N LEU A 422 32.09 8.57 20.51
CA LEU A 422 31.72 8.78 21.91
C LEU A 422 32.89 8.45 22.84
N LEU A 423 33.51 7.28 22.69
CA LEU A 423 34.62 6.84 23.54
C LEU A 423 35.84 7.77 23.45
N LEU A 424 36.17 8.25 22.24
CA LEU A 424 37.36 9.07 22.01
C LEU A 424 37.22 10.52 22.52
N TYR A 425 36.02 11.09 22.40
CA TYR A 425 35.82 12.53 22.51
C TYR A 425 34.71 12.97 23.46
N ALA A 426 33.96 12.04 24.10
CA ALA A 426 33.13 12.42 25.22
C ALA A 426 34.00 13.06 26.31
N ALA A 427 33.57 14.23 26.81
CA ALA A 427 34.31 14.92 27.85
C ALA A 427 34.48 14.02 29.08
N PRO A 428 35.66 13.98 29.72
CA PRO A 428 35.85 13.25 30.97
C PRO A 428 34.80 13.75 31.98
N PRO A 429 33.97 12.87 32.55
CA PRO A 429 32.77 13.28 33.25
C PRO A 429 33.15 13.95 34.58
N ALA A 430 32.84 15.24 34.72
CA ALA A 430 32.85 15.90 36.03
C ALA A 430 31.77 15.34 36.99
N ARG A 431 30.81 14.54 36.50
CA ARG A 431 29.81 13.80 37.31
C ARG A 431 29.51 12.43 36.68
N ARG A 432 29.94 11.37 37.37
CA ARG A 432 30.03 9.96 36.90
C ARG A 432 28.71 9.20 36.61
N MET A 433 27.51 9.73 36.84
CA MET A 433 26.36 8.85 37.06
C MET A 433 25.42 8.51 35.87
N ARG A 434 25.67 8.92 34.62
CA ARG A 434 24.69 8.67 33.52
C ARG A 434 25.22 8.07 32.21
N HIS A 435 26.52 7.85 32.05
CA HIS A 435 27.06 7.29 30.79
C HIS A 435 26.96 5.75 30.74
N HIS A 436 26.99 5.05 31.87
CA HIS A 436 26.82 3.60 31.90
C HIS A 436 25.43 3.14 31.44
N VAL A 437 24.40 3.95 31.67
CA VAL A 437 23.05 3.68 31.16
C VAL A 437 23.00 3.83 29.64
N LEU A 438 23.65 4.85 29.07
CA LEU A 438 23.62 5.09 27.63
C LEU A 438 24.47 4.08 26.86
N VAL A 439 25.64 3.71 27.38
CA VAL A 439 26.46 2.62 26.82
C VAL A 439 25.74 1.28 26.99
N GLY A 440 25.18 1.02 28.18
CA GLY A 440 24.41 -0.19 28.46
C GLY A 440 23.23 -0.34 27.49
N VAL A 441 22.41 0.70 27.34
CA VAL A 441 21.28 0.71 26.39
C VAL A 441 21.77 0.46 24.96
N LEU A 442 22.83 1.12 24.50
CA LEU A 442 23.34 0.92 23.14
C LEU A 442 23.89 -0.50 22.91
N THR A 443 24.61 -1.07 23.89
CA THR A 443 25.11 -2.45 23.79
C THR A 443 23.98 -3.47 23.89
N SER A 444 22.98 -3.25 24.75
CA SER A 444 21.81 -4.11 24.85
C SER A 444 20.98 -4.07 23.58
N SER A 445 20.76 -2.89 22.99
CA SER A 445 20.09 -2.74 21.70
C SER A 445 20.86 -3.39 20.56
N ALA A 446 22.20 -3.30 20.55
CA ALA A 446 23.01 -4.00 19.55
C ALA A 446 22.89 -5.52 19.69
N VAL A 447 23.00 -6.07 20.91
CA VAL A 447 22.85 -7.52 21.14
C VAL A 447 21.45 -8.01 20.79
N LEU A 448 20.41 -7.25 21.14
CA LEU A 448 19.02 -7.56 20.77
C LEU A 448 18.79 -7.53 19.25
N ALA A 449 19.46 -6.65 18.52
CA ALA A 449 19.38 -6.60 17.05
C ALA A 449 20.10 -7.77 16.35
N PHE A 450 21.03 -8.47 17.03
CA PHE A 450 21.79 -9.59 16.44
C PHE A 450 21.35 -10.99 16.92
N LEU A 451 20.53 -11.07 17.97
CA LEU A 451 19.97 -12.34 18.47
C LEU A 451 19.18 -13.16 17.42
N PRO A 452 18.40 -12.57 16.49
CA PRO A 452 17.64 -13.35 15.50
C PRO A 452 18.50 -14.10 14.47
N VAL A 453 19.74 -13.66 14.25
CA VAL A 453 20.61 -14.21 13.19
C VAL A 453 21.38 -15.45 13.66
N ALA A 454 21.61 -15.59 14.97
CA ALA A 454 22.39 -16.70 15.52
C ALA A 454 21.59 -18.00 15.68
N ASP A 455 20.25 -17.93 15.63
CA ASP A 455 19.36 -19.06 15.95
C ASP A 455 18.66 -19.67 14.72
N GLN A 456 19.07 -19.32 13.49
CA GLN A 456 18.51 -19.94 12.29
C GLN A 456 19.10 -21.35 12.08
N PRO A 457 18.30 -22.43 12.18
CA PRO A 457 18.79 -23.77 11.88
C PRO A 457 19.24 -23.84 10.42
N HIS A 458 20.45 -24.35 10.19
CA HIS A 458 20.96 -24.56 8.84
C HIS A 458 20.20 -25.71 8.14
N GLY A 459 19.72 -25.47 6.93
CA GLY A 459 19.08 -26.46 6.07
C GLY A 459 18.71 -25.85 4.70
N PRO A 460 18.43 -26.68 3.68
CA PRO A 460 17.91 -26.20 2.42
C PRO A 460 16.56 -25.49 2.62
N VAL A 461 16.35 -24.45 1.82
CA VAL A 461 15.14 -23.62 1.80
C VAL A 461 14.66 -23.62 0.36
N THR A 462 13.58 -24.36 0.10
CA THR A 462 12.85 -24.29 -1.17
C THR A 462 12.02 -23.01 -1.14
N THR A 463 12.23 -22.13 -2.13
CA THR A 463 11.53 -20.85 -2.25
C THR A 463 10.18 -21.03 -2.95
N ALA A 464 9.30 -20.03 -2.84
CA ALA A 464 8.03 -20.05 -3.58
C ALA A 464 8.26 -20.09 -5.11
N GLN A 465 9.34 -19.48 -5.60
CA GLN A 465 9.72 -19.50 -7.02
C GLN A 465 10.15 -20.90 -7.49
N ASP A 466 10.86 -21.66 -6.66
CA ASP A 466 11.23 -23.05 -6.97
C ASP A 466 9.99 -23.95 -7.13
N CYS A 467 8.86 -23.52 -6.56
CA CYS A 467 7.58 -24.23 -6.59
C CYS A 467 6.63 -23.76 -7.69
N LEU A 468 6.93 -22.64 -8.35
CA LEU A 468 6.14 -22.17 -9.49
C LEU A 468 6.50 -23.02 -10.72
N PRO A 469 5.51 -23.48 -11.49
CA PRO A 469 5.81 -24.04 -12.80
C PRO A 469 6.52 -22.95 -13.64
N PRO A 470 7.64 -23.28 -14.33
CA PRO A 470 8.25 -22.35 -15.25
C PRO A 470 7.21 -21.90 -16.30
N GLU A 471 7.33 -20.65 -16.77
CA GLU A 471 6.31 -20.04 -17.63
C GLU A 471 5.82 -20.96 -18.76
N PRO A 472 4.51 -20.95 -19.07
CA PRO A 472 3.83 -21.94 -19.93
C PRO A 472 4.38 -22.09 -21.35
N TRP A 473 5.30 -21.23 -21.78
CA TRP A 473 5.93 -21.26 -23.10
C TRP A 473 7.11 -22.25 -23.21
N GLY A 474 7.55 -22.84 -22.11
CA GLY A 474 8.58 -23.88 -22.07
C GLY A 474 8.02 -25.28 -22.35
N ARG A 475 8.39 -25.88 -23.49
CA ARG A 475 7.92 -27.19 -23.99
C ARG A 475 8.30 -28.44 -23.15
N ALA A 476 8.70 -28.27 -21.89
CA ALA A 476 9.06 -29.39 -21.01
C ALA A 476 7.85 -29.75 -20.13
N GLU A 477 7.27 -30.93 -20.36
CA GLU A 477 6.29 -31.55 -19.45
C GLU A 477 6.88 -31.64 -18.04
N HIS A 478 6.53 -30.68 -17.18
CA HIS A 478 6.97 -30.72 -15.80
C HIS A 478 6.08 -31.67 -15.01
N ARG A 479 6.74 -32.60 -14.32
CA ARG A 479 6.10 -33.49 -13.36
C ARG A 479 5.54 -32.64 -12.22
N ALA A 480 4.23 -32.69 -12.00
CA ALA A 480 3.62 -32.07 -10.83
C ALA A 480 4.35 -32.54 -9.55
N PRO A 481 4.65 -31.63 -8.60
CA PRO A 481 5.33 -32.01 -7.38
C PRO A 481 4.52 -33.08 -6.65
N THR A 482 5.20 -34.09 -6.10
CA THR A 482 4.56 -35.21 -5.40
C THR A 482 5.18 -35.41 -4.03
N GLY A 483 4.38 -35.92 -3.08
CA GLY A 483 4.90 -36.23 -1.76
C GLY A 483 5.30 -34.99 -0.96
N GLU A 484 6.51 -35.02 -0.38
CA GLU A 484 7.05 -33.95 0.47
C GLU A 484 7.23 -32.62 -0.26
N GLU A 485 7.60 -32.67 -1.53
CA GLU A 485 7.75 -31.49 -2.40
C GLU A 485 6.42 -30.78 -2.59
N ALA A 486 5.33 -31.53 -2.81
CA ALA A 486 3.98 -30.98 -2.94
C ALA A 486 3.53 -30.26 -1.65
N TYR A 487 3.89 -30.79 -0.48
CA TYR A 487 3.59 -30.16 0.80
C TYR A 487 4.39 -28.87 0.99
N ILE A 488 5.70 -28.90 0.73
CA ILE A 488 6.57 -27.71 0.82
C ILE A 488 6.04 -26.63 -0.11
N CYS A 489 5.75 -26.97 -1.37
CA CYS A 489 5.24 -26.03 -2.34
C CYS A 489 3.84 -25.51 -2.02
N GLY A 490 2.96 -26.34 -1.44
CA GLY A 490 1.69 -25.86 -0.90
C GLY A 490 1.89 -24.81 0.19
N VAL A 491 2.75 -25.08 1.16
CA VAL A 491 3.04 -24.15 2.27
C VAL A 491 3.70 -22.86 1.76
N ARG A 492 4.59 -22.94 0.77
CA ARG A 492 5.29 -21.79 0.18
C ARG A 492 4.44 -20.96 -0.76
N GLY A 493 3.54 -21.57 -1.51
CA GLY A 493 2.71 -20.91 -2.53
C GLY A 493 1.58 -20.05 -1.96
N GLY A 494 1.50 -19.85 -0.64
CA GLY A 494 0.50 -18.99 0.01
C GLY A 494 -0.93 -19.55 0.02
N GLY A 495 -1.19 -20.66 -0.65
CA GLY A 495 -2.53 -21.28 -0.75
C GLY A 495 -2.97 -22.06 0.49
N THR A 496 -2.23 -21.98 1.60
CA THR A 496 -2.51 -22.78 2.80
C THR A 496 -2.64 -21.89 4.03
N PRO A 497 -3.42 -22.30 5.04
CA PRO A 497 -3.54 -21.52 6.28
C PRO A 497 -2.26 -21.56 7.14
N LEU A 498 -1.26 -22.34 6.75
CA LEU A 498 0.02 -22.46 7.44
C LEU A 498 0.95 -21.31 7.07
N LYS A 499 1.12 -20.33 7.97
CA LYS A 499 2.02 -19.19 7.78
C LYS A 499 3.39 -19.48 8.39
N PHE A 500 4.39 -19.69 7.53
CA PHE A 500 5.80 -19.80 7.91
C PHE A 500 6.63 -18.69 7.27
N ALA A 501 7.70 -18.27 7.93
CA ALA A 501 8.66 -17.35 7.29
C ALA A 501 9.29 -18.00 6.06
N ALA A 502 9.49 -17.24 4.98
CA ALA A 502 10.11 -17.72 3.74
C ALA A 502 11.50 -18.36 3.96
N THR A 503 12.21 -17.98 5.01
CA THR A 503 13.52 -18.51 5.39
C THR A 503 13.47 -19.78 6.26
N THR A 504 12.29 -20.24 6.65
CA THR A 504 12.13 -21.45 7.49
C THR A 504 12.69 -22.66 6.73
N PRO A 505 13.64 -23.44 7.25
CA PRO A 505 14.17 -24.59 6.52
C PRO A 505 13.12 -25.67 6.23
N ASP A 506 13.25 -26.35 5.10
CA ASP A 506 12.23 -27.32 4.62
C ASP A 506 12.01 -28.47 5.62
N GLN A 507 13.06 -28.88 6.32
CA GLN A 507 12.97 -29.89 7.39
C GLN A 507 12.04 -29.48 8.54
N VAL A 508 11.96 -28.18 8.87
CA VAL A 508 11.07 -27.66 9.91
C VAL A 508 9.62 -27.71 9.42
N LEU A 509 9.39 -27.35 8.16
CA LEU A 509 8.07 -27.44 7.54
C LEU A 509 7.59 -28.90 7.52
N LEU A 510 8.43 -29.83 7.07
CA LEU A 510 8.11 -31.26 7.01
C LEU A 510 7.87 -31.87 8.39
N ALA A 511 8.69 -31.51 9.39
CA ALA A 511 8.48 -31.96 10.76
C ALA A 511 7.13 -31.47 11.31
N HIS A 512 6.78 -30.22 11.03
CA HIS A 512 5.48 -29.67 11.41
C HIS A 512 4.34 -30.38 10.68
N GLY A 513 4.45 -30.59 9.37
CA GLY A 513 3.45 -31.31 8.57
C GLY A 513 3.22 -32.74 9.04
N ARG A 514 4.28 -33.48 9.38
CA ARG A 514 4.18 -34.83 9.94
C ARG A 514 3.53 -34.83 11.33
N ARG A 515 3.79 -33.82 12.16
CA ARG A 515 3.10 -33.65 13.45
C ARG A 515 1.60 -33.44 13.24
N LEU A 516 1.23 -32.56 12.31
CA LEU A 516 -0.17 -32.31 11.96
C LEU A 516 -0.86 -33.54 11.37
N CYS A 517 -0.17 -34.32 10.53
CA CYS A 517 -0.66 -35.60 10.03
C CYS A 517 -0.97 -36.58 11.19
N GLY A 518 -0.14 -36.59 12.23
CA GLY A 518 -0.39 -37.37 13.44
C GLY A 518 -1.62 -36.92 14.24
N ILE A 519 -1.95 -35.62 14.24
CA ILE A 519 -3.18 -35.08 14.84
C ILE A 519 -4.38 -35.45 13.96
N TYR A 520 -4.29 -35.21 12.65
CA TYR A 520 -5.35 -35.50 11.68
C TYR A 520 -5.77 -36.97 11.69
N THR A 521 -4.79 -37.88 11.73
CA THR A 521 -5.02 -39.33 11.69
C THR A 521 -5.61 -39.87 12.99
N ARG A 522 -5.25 -39.29 14.15
CA ARG A 522 -5.81 -39.70 15.45
C ARG A 522 -7.23 -39.19 15.67
N ASP A 523 -7.58 -38.05 15.05
CA ASP A 523 -8.90 -37.43 15.14
C ASP A 523 -9.42 -37.25 16.58
N ASP A 524 -8.53 -36.89 17.50
CA ASP A 524 -8.92 -36.61 18.89
C ASP A 524 -9.61 -35.23 18.97
N PRO A 525 -10.88 -35.15 19.42
CA PRO A 525 -11.61 -33.89 19.54
C PRO A 525 -10.89 -32.84 20.39
N ARG A 526 -10.09 -33.26 21.37
CA ARG A 526 -9.34 -32.34 22.24
C ARG A 526 -8.15 -31.71 21.53
N GLU A 527 -7.45 -32.49 20.71
CA GLU A 527 -6.30 -32.00 19.95
C GLU A 527 -6.73 -31.11 18.79
N THR A 528 -7.82 -31.47 18.11
CA THR A 528 -8.39 -30.64 17.04
C THR A 528 -8.95 -29.32 17.58
N ALA A 529 -9.66 -29.33 18.72
CA ALA A 529 -10.09 -28.10 19.40
C ALA A 529 -8.90 -27.22 19.79
N ARG A 530 -7.83 -27.82 20.34
CA ARG A 530 -6.61 -27.10 20.73
C ARG A 530 -5.91 -26.47 19.53
N MET A 531 -5.78 -27.20 18.43
CA MET A 531 -5.22 -26.71 17.18
C MET A 531 -6.02 -25.53 16.63
N ARG A 532 -7.36 -25.63 16.64
CA ARG A 532 -8.25 -24.52 16.24
C ARG A 532 -8.10 -23.30 17.14
N THR A 533 -8.00 -23.47 18.46
CA THR A 533 -7.88 -22.34 19.40
C THR A 533 -6.50 -21.68 19.36
N LEU A 534 -5.41 -22.45 19.22
CA LEU A 534 -4.05 -21.93 19.28
C LEU A 534 -3.51 -21.45 17.94
N GLU A 535 -3.80 -22.19 16.87
CA GLU A 535 -3.21 -21.97 15.55
C GLU A 535 -4.25 -21.47 14.53
N GLY A 536 -5.54 -21.41 14.91
CA GLY A 536 -6.62 -20.97 14.02
C GLY A 536 -6.92 -21.96 12.89
N LEU A 537 -6.35 -23.17 12.95
CA LEU A 537 -6.42 -24.16 11.88
C LEU A 537 -7.63 -25.07 12.06
N ASP A 538 -8.37 -25.27 10.97
CA ASP A 538 -9.42 -26.28 10.90
C ASP A 538 -8.92 -27.57 10.21
N ARG A 539 -9.47 -28.71 10.64
CA ARG A 539 -9.06 -30.03 10.13
C ARG A 539 -9.33 -30.15 8.62
N GLN A 540 -10.48 -29.67 8.14
CA GLN A 540 -10.82 -29.73 6.71
C GLN A 540 -9.92 -28.81 5.88
N ALA A 541 -9.63 -27.60 6.38
CA ALA A 541 -8.73 -26.65 5.72
C ALA A 541 -7.29 -27.16 5.55
N LEU A 542 -6.87 -28.16 6.35
CA LEU A 542 -5.54 -28.77 6.27
C LEU A 542 -5.46 -29.98 5.32
N ALA A 543 -6.59 -30.53 4.88
CA ALA A 543 -6.60 -31.78 4.13
C ALA A 543 -5.81 -31.68 2.81
N SER A 544 -6.10 -30.66 1.99
CA SER A 544 -5.40 -30.43 0.72
C SER A 544 -3.88 -30.26 0.90
N THR A 545 -3.48 -29.49 1.91
CA THR A 545 -2.07 -29.22 2.24
C THR A 545 -1.34 -30.49 2.69
N LEU A 546 -1.94 -31.26 3.60
CA LEU A 546 -1.29 -32.42 4.22
C LEU A 546 -1.21 -33.64 3.29
N ALA A 547 -1.96 -33.67 2.19
CA ALA A 547 -1.99 -34.79 1.25
C ALA A 547 -0.59 -35.22 0.77
N GLY A 548 0.34 -34.28 0.60
CA GLY A 548 1.73 -34.57 0.21
C GLY A 548 2.53 -35.36 1.25
N VAL A 549 2.27 -35.14 2.54
CA VAL A 549 3.04 -35.76 3.64
C VAL A 549 2.24 -36.79 4.44
N CYS A 550 0.94 -36.91 4.19
CA CYS A 550 0.02 -37.72 4.98
C CYS A 550 -0.78 -38.69 4.09
N PRO A 551 -0.37 -39.98 4.00
CA PRO A 551 -1.01 -40.95 3.13
C PRO A 551 -2.50 -41.19 3.43
N SER A 552 -2.91 -41.09 4.70
CA SER A 552 -4.32 -41.23 5.12
C SER A 552 -5.19 -40.12 4.53
N VAL A 553 -4.72 -38.88 4.60
CA VAL A 553 -5.40 -37.70 4.02
C VAL A 553 -5.47 -37.82 2.50
N ALA A 554 -4.37 -38.22 1.86
CA ALA A 554 -4.33 -38.40 0.41
C ALA A 554 -5.36 -39.45 -0.07
N ALA A 555 -5.56 -40.53 0.69
CA ALA A 555 -6.56 -41.54 0.39
C ALA A 555 -7.99 -41.00 0.53
N THR A 556 -8.27 -40.20 1.57
CA THR A 556 -9.58 -39.54 1.76
C THR A 556 -9.88 -38.57 0.61
N LEU A 557 -8.95 -37.66 0.28
CA LEU A 557 -9.15 -36.72 -0.83
C LEU A 557 -9.31 -37.42 -2.18
N LYS A 558 -8.61 -38.55 -2.37
CA LYS A 558 -8.80 -39.36 -3.57
C LYS A 558 -10.20 -39.95 -3.64
N ALA A 559 -10.70 -40.51 -2.53
CA ALA A 559 -12.05 -41.06 -2.49
C ALA A 559 -13.11 -39.98 -2.74
N GLU A 560 -12.96 -38.79 -2.15
CA GLU A 560 -13.84 -37.64 -2.38
C GLU A 560 -13.80 -37.18 -3.84
N ARG A 561 -12.61 -37.10 -4.46
CA ARG A 561 -12.49 -36.79 -5.90
C ARG A 561 -13.11 -37.85 -6.78
N ASP A 562 -12.88 -39.13 -6.48
CA ASP A 562 -13.45 -40.25 -7.25
C ASP A 562 -15.00 -40.23 -7.15
N GLU A 563 -15.57 -39.83 -6.01
CA GLU A 563 -17.01 -39.61 -5.81
C GLU A 563 -17.52 -38.40 -6.60
N GLN A 564 -16.86 -37.25 -6.49
CA GLN A 564 -17.20 -36.05 -7.27
C GLN A 564 -17.10 -36.29 -8.78
N ASP A 565 -16.10 -37.03 -9.24
CA ASP A 565 -15.94 -37.42 -10.64
C ASP A 565 -17.07 -38.35 -11.10
N ALA A 566 -17.60 -39.19 -10.21
CA ALA A 566 -18.75 -40.04 -10.50
C ALA A 566 -20.05 -39.21 -10.58
N GLU A 567 -20.27 -38.28 -9.64
CA GLU A 567 -21.40 -37.34 -9.67
C GLU A 567 -21.35 -36.44 -10.91
N LEU A 568 -20.18 -35.92 -11.27
CA LEU A 568 -19.99 -35.08 -12.46
C LEU A 568 -20.29 -35.87 -13.74
N LYS A 569 -19.88 -37.13 -13.82
CA LYS A 569 -20.21 -38.00 -14.96
C LYS A 569 -21.70 -38.29 -15.05
N GLU A 570 -22.36 -38.50 -13.92
CA GLU A 570 -23.81 -38.68 -13.87
C GLU A 570 -24.54 -37.40 -14.30
N TRP A 571 -24.11 -36.24 -13.79
CA TRP A 571 -24.64 -34.94 -14.18
C TRP A 571 -24.44 -34.65 -15.67
N GLN A 572 -23.24 -34.86 -16.22
CA GLN A 572 -22.96 -34.72 -17.66
C GLN A 572 -23.82 -35.67 -18.50
N ALA A 573 -24.00 -36.91 -18.05
CA ALA A 573 -24.87 -37.85 -18.73
C ALA A 573 -26.34 -37.40 -18.69
N ASP A 574 -26.79 -36.81 -17.58
CA ASP A 574 -28.14 -36.26 -17.46
C ASP A 574 -28.35 -35.05 -18.38
N SER A 575 -27.44 -34.09 -18.38
CA SER A 575 -27.47 -32.94 -19.30
C SER A 575 -27.44 -33.37 -20.78
N GLN A 576 -26.72 -34.45 -21.10
CA GLN A 576 -26.78 -35.05 -22.44
C GLN A 576 -28.16 -35.64 -22.74
N ARG A 577 -28.79 -36.34 -21.80
CA ARG A 577 -30.16 -36.88 -21.97
C ARG A 577 -31.18 -35.77 -22.16
N ILE A 578 -31.04 -34.63 -21.46
CA ILE A 578 -31.86 -33.43 -21.67
C ILE A 578 -31.81 -33.04 -23.14
N CYS A 579 -30.62 -32.85 -23.71
CA CYS A 579 -30.48 -32.44 -25.10
C CYS A 579 -30.87 -33.51 -26.12
N ASP A 580 -30.68 -34.79 -25.82
CA ASP A 580 -31.16 -35.89 -26.67
C ASP A 580 -32.69 -35.97 -26.73
N SER A 581 -33.37 -35.55 -25.65
CA SER A 581 -34.84 -35.52 -25.56
C SER A 581 -35.47 -34.28 -26.21
N THR A 582 -34.68 -33.23 -26.44
CA THR A 582 -35.13 -31.97 -27.01
C THR A 582 -35.85 -32.21 -28.35
N PRO A 583 -37.04 -31.62 -28.57
CA PRO A 583 -37.73 -31.78 -29.84
C PRO A 583 -36.88 -31.21 -30.98
N ARG A 584 -36.47 -32.08 -31.92
CA ARG A 584 -35.59 -31.72 -33.03
C ARG A 584 -36.31 -30.82 -34.02
N HIS A 585 -35.60 -29.79 -34.49
CA HIS A 585 -36.07 -28.94 -35.56
C HIS A 585 -36.03 -29.70 -36.91
N HIS A 586 -37.08 -29.55 -37.71
CA HIS A 586 -37.18 -30.11 -39.04
C HIS A 586 -37.26 -28.98 -40.07
N PRO A 587 -36.13 -28.56 -40.67
CA PRO A 587 -36.09 -27.44 -41.59
C PRO A 587 -37.10 -27.55 -42.74
N LEU A 588 -37.88 -26.50 -42.98
CA LEU A 588 -38.79 -26.41 -44.13
C LEU A 588 -38.06 -26.32 -45.48
N ILE A 589 -36.80 -25.88 -45.47
CA ILE A 589 -35.89 -25.91 -46.62
C ILE A 589 -34.55 -26.49 -46.18
N LYS A 590 -33.79 -27.07 -47.11
CA LYS A 590 -32.48 -27.65 -46.78
C LYS A 590 -31.47 -26.54 -46.39
N PRO A 591 -30.87 -26.58 -45.19
CA PRO A 591 -29.78 -25.67 -44.82
C PRO A 591 -28.50 -26.02 -45.60
N ALA A 592 -27.64 -25.02 -45.80
CA ALA A 592 -26.29 -25.21 -46.32
C ALA A 592 -25.39 -25.89 -45.28
N LYS A 593 -25.53 -25.50 -44.01
CA LYS A 593 -24.85 -26.09 -42.85
C LYS A 593 -25.87 -26.28 -41.73
N GLN A 594 -25.93 -27.46 -41.15
CA GLN A 594 -26.73 -27.73 -39.96
C GLN A 594 -25.86 -28.47 -38.95
N THR A 595 -25.73 -27.90 -37.76
CA THR A 595 -24.99 -28.49 -36.66
C THR A 595 -25.90 -28.56 -35.44
N VAL A 596 -26.15 -29.77 -34.96
CA VAL A 596 -26.77 -29.98 -33.65
C VAL A 596 -25.64 -30.16 -32.65
N ILE A 597 -25.54 -29.26 -31.68
CA ILE A 597 -24.54 -29.38 -30.62
C ILE A 597 -25.00 -30.51 -29.71
N LYS A 598 -24.17 -31.55 -29.61
CA LYS A 598 -24.52 -32.74 -28.83
C LYS A 598 -24.47 -32.43 -27.34
N GLU A 599 -23.39 -31.80 -26.91
CA GLU A 599 -23.16 -31.44 -25.52
C GLU A 599 -24.06 -30.26 -25.12
N SER A 600 -24.71 -30.37 -23.97
CA SER A 600 -25.46 -29.27 -23.38
C SER A 600 -24.55 -28.08 -23.16
N GLN A 601 -25.00 -26.91 -23.57
CA GLN A 601 -24.30 -25.66 -23.29
C GLN A 601 -24.81 -25.12 -21.95
N ARG A 602 -23.94 -24.48 -21.19
CA ARG A 602 -24.32 -23.65 -20.04
C ARG A 602 -23.61 -22.32 -20.22
N THR A 603 -24.36 -21.23 -20.11
CA THR A 603 -23.82 -19.89 -20.24
C THR A 603 -23.63 -19.31 -18.86
N ASP A 604 -22.44 -18.82 -18.53
CA ASP A 604 -22.16 -18.38 -17.15
C ASP A 604 -23.03 -17.20 -16.71
N HIS A 605 -23.44 -16.34 -17.65
CA HIS A 605 -24.30 -15.18 -17.40
C HIS A 605 -25.51 -15.07 -18.32
N GLY A 606 -25.93 -16.18 -18.95
CA GLY A 606 -27.11 -16.16 -19.82
C GLY A 606 -26.83 -15.54 -21.19
N VAL A 607 -25.58 -15.53 -21.67
CA VAL A 607 -25.20 -14.85 -22.92
C VAL A 607 -24.33 -15.75 -23.79
N LEU A 608 -24.65 -15.80 -25.09
CA LEU A 608 -23.74 -16.25 -26.15
C LEU A 608 -23.40 -15.04 -27.02
N GLU A 609 -22.11 -14.79 -27.24
CA GLU A 609 -21.64 -13.64 -28.01
C GLU A 609 -20.73 -14.03 -29.17
N ALA A 610 -20.87 -13.34 -30.29
CA ALA A 610 -19.89 -13.37 -31.36
C ALA A 610 -19.22 -12.01 -31.45
N TRP A 611 -17.90 -11.99 -31.55
CA TRP A 611 -17.11 -10.79 -31.69
C TRP A 611 -16.09 -10.95 -32.83
N GLU A 612 -16.12 -10.01 -33.76
CA GLU A 612 -15.14 -9.86 -34.81
C GLU A 612 -14.42 -8.52 -34.62
N PRO A 613 -13.08 -8.49 -34.57
CA PRO A 613 -12.35 -7.24 -34.51
C PRO A 613 -12.60 -6.41 -35.77
N THR A 614 -13.35 -5.32 -35.63
CA THR A 614 -13.51 -4.34 -36.71
C THR A 614 -12.19 -3.63 -36.91
N GLY A 615 -11.58 -3.74 -38.10
CA GLY A 615 -10.23 -3.23 -38.43
C GLY A 615 -10.01 -1.71 -38.33
N ASN A 616 -10.92 -0.96 -37.70
CA ASN A 616 -10.72 0.45 -37.37
C ASN A 616 -10.03 0.53 -36.01
N ALA A 617 -8.70 0.61 -36.01
CA ALA A 617 -7.88 0.80 -34.80
C ALA A 617 -8.14 2.14 -34.06
N ASP A 618 -8.96 3.02 -34.64
CA ASP A 618 -9.38 4.31 -34.07
C ASP A 618 -10.73 4.25 -33.33
N ASP A 619 -11.33 3.07 -33.16
CA ASP A 619 -12.53 2.92 -32.33
C ASP A 619 -12.13 3.05 -30.84
N THR A 620 -11.95 4.30 -30.37
CA THR A 620 -11.59 4.69 -28.99
C THR A 620 -12.63 4.31 -27.95
N ASP A 621 -13.72 3.67 -28.35
CA ASP A 621 -14.76 3.20 -27.45
C ASP A 621 -14.28 1.95 -26.72
N ASP A 622 -14.23 2.06 -25.41
CA ASP A 622 -13.96 0.95 -24.49
C ASP A 622 -14.84 -0.27 -24.86
N PRO A 623 -14.25 -1.44 -25.19
CA PRO A 623 -14.98 -2.67 -25.51
C PRO A 623 -16.05 -3.03 -24.46
N LEU A 624 -15.79 -2.69 -23.20
CA LEU A 624 -16.72 -2.92 -22.09
C LEU A 624 -17.99 -2.07 -22.23
N VAL A 625 -17.85 -0.80 -22.64
CA VAL A 625 -18.97 0.12 -22.86
C VAL A 625 -19.85 -0.35 -24.01
N LYS A 626 -19.23 -0.84 -25.10
CA LYS A 626 -19.95 -1.42 -26.25
C LYS A 626 -20.69 -2.70 -25.87
N ALA A 627 -20.05 -3.61 -25.14
CA ALA A 627 -20.69 -4.83 -24.64
C ALA A 627 -21.89 -4.51 -23.72
N GLN A 628 -21.74 -3.51 -22.84
CA GLN A 628 -22.82 -3.10 -21.94
C GLN A 628 -23.99 -2.44 -22.67
N ALA A 629 -23.72 -1.63 -23.70
CA ALA A 629 -24.76 -1.07 -24.56
C ALA A 629 -25.50 -2.16 -25.35
N LEU A 630 -24.76 -3.15 -25.88
CA LEU A 630 -25.35 -4.28 -26.60
C LEU A 630 -26.23 -5.14 -25.68
N LEU A 631 -25.78 -5.38 -24.45
CA LEU A 631 -26.57 -6.09 -23.43
C LEU A 631 -27.84 -5.31 -23.08
N ALA A 632 -27.76 -3.99 -22.89
CA ALA A 632 -28.92 -3.16 -22.62
C ALA A 632 -29.94 -3.21 -23.78
N GLU A 633 -29.47 -3.22 -25.03
CA GLU A 633 -30.32 -3.37 -26.22
C GLU A 633 -30.94 -4.77 -26.31
N ALA A 634 -30.18 -5.82 -25.99
CA ALA A 634 -30.67 -7.19 -25.94
C ALA A 634 -31.74 -7.38 -24.86
N GLN A 635 -31.60 -6.69 -23.72
CA GLN A 635 -32.55 -6.70 -22.60
C GLN A 635 -33.71 -5.71 -22.76
N ALA A 636 -33.68 -4.85 -23.78
CA ALA A 636 -34.67 -3.79 -23.95
C ALA A 636 -36.10 -4.35 -24.07
N PRO A 637 -37.11 -3.66 -23.49
CA PRO A 637 -38.51 -4.09 -23.59
C PRO A 637 -38.96 -4.23 -25.06
N GLY A 638 -39.17 -5.47 -25.51
CA GLY A 638 -39.57 -5.79 -26.88
C GLY A 638 -38.52 -6.53 -27.72
N ASN A 639 -37.24 -6.47 -27.31
CA ASN A 639 -36.18 -7.34 -27.79
C ASN A 639 -36.11 -8.59 -26.90
N GLY A 640 -35.37 -8.57 -25.79
CA GLY A 640 -35.39 -9.62 -24.77
C GLY A 640 -34.87 -10.99 -25.23
N LEU A 641 -34.10 -11.08 -26.33
CA LEU A 641 -33.50 -12.34 -26.80
C LEU A 641 -32.21 -12.16 -27.61
N VAL A 642 -32.14 -11.20 -28.54
CA VAL A 642 -30.94 -11.03 -29.40
C VAL A 642 -30.76 -9.58 -29.79
N ALA A 643 -29.50 -9.12 -29.81
CA ALA A 643 -29.09 -7.81 -30.33
C ALA A 643 -27.79 -7.94 -31.14
N ALA A 644 -27.55 -7.01 -32.04
CA ALA A 644 -26.35 -6.99 -32.87
C ALA A 644 -25.88 -5.57 -33.18
N PHE A 645 -24.57 -5.40 -33.21
CA PHE A 645 -23.83 -4.27 -33.78
C PHE A 645 -22.89 -4.78 -34.89
N PRO A 646 -22.32 -3.90 -35.72
CA PRO A 646 -21.30 -4.32 -36.68
C PRO A 646 -20.16 -5.08 -35.98
N GLY A 647 -19.89 -6.31 -36.40
CA GLY A 647 -18.89 -7.19 -35.78
C GLY A 647 -19.25 -7.77 -34.40
N GLN A 648 -20.38 -7.40 -33.77
CA GLN A 648 -20.77 -7.94 -32.46
C GLN A 648 -22.21 -8.46 -32.43
N LEU A 649 -22.44 -9.67 -31.93
CA LEU A 649 -23.75 -10.31 -31.81
C LEU A 649 -23.91 -10.84 -30.39
N MET A 650 -25.09 -10.67 -29.80
CA MET A 650 -25.40 -11.15 -28.46
C MET A 650 -26.75 -11.86 -28.43
N ILE A 651 -26.78 -13.07 -27.88
CA ILE A 651 -27.97 -13.90 -27.73
C ILE A 651 -28.16 -14.25 -26.26
N LEU A 652 -29.35 -13.97 -25.73
CA LEU A 652 -29.70 -14.21 -24.33
C LEU A 652 -30.28 -15.63 -24.14
N SER A 653 -29.98 -16.21 -22.98
CA SER A 653 -30.46 -17.49 -22.46
C SER A 653 -30.58 -17.37 -20.93
N ASN A 654 -31.06 -18.41 -20.24
CA ASN A 654 -31.01 -18.42 -18.78
C ASN A 654 -29.75 -19.17 -18.32
N PRO A 655 -28.93 -18.59 -17.42
CA PRO A 655 -27.69 -19.23 -16.97
C PRO A 655 -27.92 -20.50 -16.13
N ASP A 656 -29.08 -20.64 -15.49
CA ASP A 656 -29.32 -21.69 -14.50
C ASP A 656 -29.76 -23.03 -15.11
N PHE A 657 -30.01 -23.07 -16.42
CA PHE A 657 -30.59 -24.24 -17.10
C PHE A 657 -29.73 -24.70 -18.27
N ASP A 658 -29.75 -26.01 -18.52
CA ASP A 658 -29.02 -26.60 -19.64
C ASP A 658 -29.64 -26.17 -20.97
N LEU A 659 -28.77 -25.75 -21.89
CA LEU A 659 -29.13 -25.12 -23.14
C LEU A 659 -28.73 -26.01 -24.33
N CYS A 660 -29.73 -26.46 -25.08
CA CYS A 660 -29.55 -27.31 -26.25
C CYS A 660 -29.58 -26.46 -27.53
N VAL A 661 -28.43 -26.36 -28.20
CA VAL A 661 -28.24 -25.44 -29.33
C VAL A 661 -28.26 -26.18 -30.67
N THR A 662 -29.02 -25.65 -31.62
CA THR A 662 -28.99 -26.04 -33.04
C THR A 662 -28.62 -24.84 -33.89
N LEU A 663 -27.65 -25.01 -34.77
CA LEU A 663 -27.11 -23.99 -35.65
C LEU A 663 -27.47 -24.33 -37.10
N GLU A 664 -28.03 -23.37 -37.83
CA GLU A 664 -28.43 -23.56 -39.23
C GLU A 664 -28.04 -22.37 -40.10
N THR A 665 -27.22 -22.61 -41.12
CA THR A 665 -26.87 -21.60 -42.12
C THR A 665 -27.61 -21.86 -43.42
N TYR A 666 -28.25 -20.85 -43.98
CA TYR A 666 -29.02 -20.95 -45.23
C TYR A 666 -28.45 -20.05 -46.33
N PRO A 667 -28.49 -20.49 -47.60
CA PRO A 667 -28.04 -19.67 -48.73
C PRO A 667 -29.06 -18.57 -49.11
N ARG A 668 -30.29 -18.66 -48.58
CA ARG A 668 -31.41 -17.74 -48.84
C ARG A 668 -32.31 -17.67 -47.61
N ARG A 669 -33.16 -16.65 -47.53
CA ARG A 669 -34.10 -16.44 -46.42
C ARG A 669 -34.99 -17.68 -46.18
N PRO A 670 -34.90 -18.34 -45.01
CA PRO A 670 -35.79 -19.45 -44.66
C PRO A 670 -37.18 -18.94 -44.26
N PRO A 671 -38.25 -19.75 -44.48
CA PRO A 671 -39.58 -19.45 -43.96
C PRO A 671 -39.56 -19.18 -42.44
N VAL A 672 -40.50 -18.38 -41.95
CA VAL A 672 -40.58 -18.05 -40.51
C VAL A 672 -41.40 -19.11 -39.79
N GLU A 673 -40.85 -19.70 -38.73
CA GLU A 673 -41.46 -20.79 -37.96
C GLU A 673 -41.70 -20.33 -36.52
N THR A 674 -42.92 -19.92 -36.17
CA THR A 674 -43.24 -19.45 -34.81
C THR A 674 -43.96 -20.50 -33.96
N LYS A 675 -44.46 -21.58 -34.59
CA LYS A 675 -45.20 -22.63 -33.89
C LYS A 675 -44.25 -23.48 -33.06
N GLY A 676 -44.58 -23.65 -31.78
CA GLY A 676 -43.78 -24.44 -30.85
C GLY A 676 -42.50 -23.75 -30.36
N TRP A 677 -42.39 -22.43 -30.50
CA TRP A 677 -41.29 -21.63 -29.95
C TRP A 677 -41.85 -20.51 -29.07
N ASP A 678 -41.40 -20.37 -27.83
CA ASP A 678 -41.85 -19.28 -26.94
C ASP A 678 -41.44 -17.89 -27.43
N HIS A 679 -40.25 -17.74 -28.01
CA HIS A 679 -39.71 -16.46 -28.47
C HIS A 679 -39.01 -16.62 -29.83
N VAL A 680 -39.34 -15.78 -30.81
CA VAL A 680 -38.68 -15.77 -32.13
C VAL A 680 -38.36 -14.35 -32.55
N MET A 681 -37.07 -14.08 -32.79
CA MET A 681 -36.54 -12.77 -33.15
C MET A 681 -35.53 -12.84 -34.28
N GLU A 682 -35.37 -11.73 -34.99
CA GLU A 682 -34.38 -11.60 -36.05
C GLU A 682 -33.72 -10.23 -36.07
N VAL A 683 -32.39 -10.20 -36.14
CA VAL A 683 -31.57 -8.99 -36.20
C VAL A 683 -30.70 -8.98 -37.47
N GLY A 684 -30.26 -7.80 -37.87
CA GLY A 684 -29.21 -7.67 -38.87
C GLY A 684 -27.84 -7.71 -38.20
N TYR A 685 -26.90 -8.44 -38.81
CA TYR A 685 -25.53 -8.55 -38.33
C TYR A 685 -24.58 -8.34 -39.51
N ASP A 686 -23.60 -7.46 -39.37
CA ASP A 686 -22.58 -7.24 -40.40
C ASP A 686 -21.31 -7.98 -40.03
N SER A 687 -20.99 -9.04 -40.78
CA SER A 687 -19.81 -9.86 -40.56
C SER A 687 -18.64 -9.32 -41.39
N SER A 688 -17.69 -8.69 -40.70
CA SER A 688 -16.52 -8.03 -41.26
C SER A 688 -15.42 -9.02 -41.65
N LEU A 689 -15.27 -10.11 -40.91
CA LEU A 689 -14.27 -11.16 -41.16
C LEU A 689 -14.85 -12.32 -41.95
N GLY A 690 -16.18 -12.47 -41.94
CA GLY A 690 -16.84 -13.64 -42.50
C GLY A 690 -16.87 -14.77 -41.50
N GLU A 691 -16.75 -14.48 -40.20
CA GLU A 691 -16.71 -15.47 -39.11
C GLU A 691 -17.79 -15.10 -38.08
N ILE A 692 -18.76 -15.99 -37.90
CA ILE A 692 -19.85 -15.83 -36.93
C ILE A 692 -19.75 -16.97 -35.92
N VAL A 693 -18.72 -16.89 -35.08
CA VAL A 693 -18.46 -17.85 -34.00
C VAL A 693 -19.06 -17.30 -32.71
N LEU A 694 -20.11 -17.96 -32.22
CA LEU A 694 -20.71 -17.63 -30.93
C LEU A 694 -19.90 -18.32 -29.84
N SER A 695 -19.61 -17.61 -28.76
CA SER A 695 -18.86 -18.11 -27.63
C SER A 695 -19.48 -17.63 -26.33
N ASP A 696 -19.25 -18.38 -25.27
CA ASP A 696 -19.42 -17.87 -23.90
C ASP A 696 -18.05 -17.40 -23.41
N ALA A 697 -17.92 -16.09 -23.19
CA ALA A 697 -16.66 -15.42 -22.89
C ALA A 697 -15.96 -15.95 -21.62
N LEU A 698 -16.73 -16.51 -20.69
CA LEU A 698 -16.21 -17.00 -19.42
C LEU A 698 -15.86 -18.49 -19.47
N SER A 699 -16.73 -19.33 -20.04
CA SER A 699 -16.44 -20.75 -20.17
C SER A 699 -15.44 -21.07 -21.30
N GLY A 700 -15.26 -20.14 -22.26
CA GLY A 700 -14.41 -20.33 -23.43
C GLY A 700 -14.99 -21.32 -24.44
N THR A 701 -16.27 -21.69 -24.28
CA THR A 701 -16.93 -22.63 -25.18
C THR A 701 -17.29 -21.93 -26.48
N GLU A 702 -16.74 -22.41 -27.60
CA GLU A 702 -17.02 -21.87 -28.94
C GLU A 702 -17.97 -22.77 -29.73
N LEU A 703 -18.97 -22.15 -30.33
CA LEU A 703 -19.91 -22.79 -31.23
C LEU A 703 -19.40 -22.75 -32.67
N PRO A 704 -19.67 -23.77 -33.50
CA PRO A 704 -19.23 -23.78 -34.89
C PRO A 704 -19.73 -22.58 -35.70
N ASP A 705 -18.85 -22.05 -36.54
CA ASP A 705 -19.11 -20.86 -37.36
C ASP A 705 -20.44 -20.92 -38.13
N LEU A 706 -21.25 -19.86 -38.02
CA LEU A 706 -22.53 -19.69 -38.69
C LEU A 706 -22.43 -19.00 -40.07
N SER A 707 -21.25 -18.51 -40.47
CA SER A 707 -21.06 -17.85 -41.76
C SER A 707 -21.37 -18.77 -42.95
N LEU A 708 -21.75 -18.18 -44.08
CA LEU A 708 -22.00 -18.93 -45.32
C LEU A 708 -20.71 -19.01 -46.15
N ASN A 709 -19.88 -20.01 -45.89
CA ASN A 709 -18.58 -20.23 -46.56
C ASN A 709 -17.64 -19.02 -46.41
N ASP A 710 -17.39 -18.60 -45.18
CA ASP A 710 -16.48 -17.50 -44.82
C ASP A 710 -16.88 -16.16 -45.49
N ARG A 711 -18.16 -16.02 -45.84
CA ARG A 711 -18.65 -14.87 -46.58
C ARG A 711 -18.77 -13.67 -45.65
N LYS A 712 -18.14 -12.57 -46.05
CA LYS A 712 -18.30 -11.24 -45.43
C LYS A 712 -19.60 -10.55 -45.83
N GLY A 713 -20.01 -9.59 -45.01
CA GLY A 713 -21.10 -8.64 -45.21
C GLY A 713 -22.35 -8.96 -44.40
N HIS A 714 -23.47 -8.36 -44.82
CA HIS A 714 -24.71 -8.44 -44.04
C HIS A 714 -25.39 -9.82 -44.04
N TYR A 715 -25.66 -10.28 -42.83
CA TYR A 715 -26.49 -11.43 -42.48
C TYR A 715 -27.75 -10.99 -41.74
N ARG A 716 -28.75 -11.87 -41.79
CA ARG A 716 -29.88 -11.86 -40.87
C ARG A 716 -29.72 -13.05 -39.93
N ILE A 717 -29.68 -12.77 -38.64
CA ILE A 717 -29.59 -13.77 -37.59
C ILE A 717 -30.97 -13.92 -36.98
N ARG A 718 -31.58 -15.10 -37.12
CA ARG A 718 -32.87 -15.41 -36.52
C ARG A 718 -32.69 -16.41 -35.38
N VAL A 719 -33.12 -16.02 -34.20
CA VAL A 719 -33.03 -16.84 -32.98
C VAL A 719 -34.44 -17.29 -32.60
N HIS A 720 -34.58 -18.59 -32.37
CA HIS A 720 -35.77 -19.18 -31.77
C HIS A 720 -35.38 -19.74 -30.42
N TYR A 721 -36.15 -19.41 -29.40
CA TYR A 721 -35.94 -19.80 -28.03
C TYR A 721 -37.22 -20.40 -27.47
N ASP A 722 -37.09 -21.48 -26.71
CA ASP A 722 -38.21 -22.20 -26.12
C ASP A 722 -37.79 -22.93 -24.86
N TRP A 723 -38.71 -22.97 -23.89
CA TRP A 723 -38.62 -23.86 -22.74
C TRP A 723 -39.26 -25.20 -23.08
N PHE A 724 -38.68 -26.30 -22.60
CA PHE A 724 -39.31 -27.62 -22.73
C PHE A 724 -39.31 -28.36 -21.39
N PRO A 725 -40.29 -29.27 -21.18
CA PRO A 725 -40.41 -29.99 -19.94
C PRO A 725 -39.31 -31.06 -19.79
N TRP A 726 -38.72 -31.15 -18.61
CA TRP A 726 -37.75 -32.17 -18.23
C TRP A 726 -37.95 -32.54 -16.75
N ASP A 727 -37.88 -33.83 -16.43
CA ASP A 727 -38.00 -34.38 -15.06
C ASP A 727 -39.15 -33.80 -14.22
N GLY A 728 -40.32 -33.63 -14.84
CA GLY A 728 -41.53 -33.13 -14.17
C GLY A 728 -41.58 -31.62 -13.97
N LEU A 729 -40.52 -30.89 -14.33
CA LEU A 729 -40.51 -29.43 -14.40
C LEU A 729 -41.01 -28.97 -15.77
N HIS A 730 -41.94 -28.00 -15.79
CA HIS A 730 -42.44 -27.42 -17.05
C HIS A 730 -41.39 -26.60 -17.81
N GLU A 731 -40.47 -25.97 -17.08
CA GLU A 731 -39.31 -25.22 -17.57
C GLU A 731 -38.03 -25.97 -17.14
N GLY A 732 -37.90 -27.23 -17.56
CA GLY A 732 -36.81 -28.11 -17.12
C GLY A 732 -35.56 -28.04 -17.99
N GLY A 733 -35.68 -27.60 -19.25
CA GLY A 733 -34.55 -27.38 -20.15
C GLY A 733 -34.84 -26.29 -21.18
N GLN A 734 -33.78 -25.78 -21.82
CA GLN A 734 -33.86 -24.72 -22.82
C GLN A 734 -33.38 -25.20 -24.17
N ARG A 735 -33.99 -24.69 -25.24
CA ARG A 735 -33.47 -24.92 -26.59
C ARG A 735 -33.36 -23.64 -27.39
N LEU A 736 -32.25 -23.52 -28.11
CA LEU A 736 -31.98 -22.45 -29.05
C LEU A 736 -31.82 -23.01 -30.47
N LEU A 737 -32.47 -22.34 -31.41
CA LEU A 737 -32.24 -22.52 -32.83
C LEU A 737 -31.78 -21.20 -33.44
N ILE A 738 -30.52 -21.17 -33.86
CA ILE A 738 -29.86 -19.98 -34.37
C ILE A 738 -29.66 -20.17 -35.87
N MET A 739 -30.36 -19.36 -36.65
CA MET A 739 -30.30 -19.38 -38.10
C MET A 739 -29.53 -18.18 -38.63
N ALA A 740 -28.59 -18.40 -39.54
CA ALA A 740 -27.88 -17.35 -40.25
C ALA A 740 -28.15 -17.45 -41.76
N TYR A 741 -28.44 -16.32 -42.41
CA TYR A 741 -28.60 -16.28 -43.86
C TYR A 741 -28.28 -14.89 -44.43
N PRO A 742 -27.81 -14.79 -45.68
CA PRO A 742 -27.53 -13.50 -46.30
C PRO A 742 -28.79 -12.65 -46.43
N GLY A 743 -28.74 -11.40 -45.98
CA GLY A 743 -29.85 -10.46 -46.08
C GLY A 743 -29.44 -9.06 -45.64
N ARG A 744 -30.00 -8.03 -46.27
CA ARG A 744 -29.73 -6.63 -45.91
C ARG A 744 -30.70 -6.13 -44.85
N GLY A 745 -30.23 -5.16 -44.05
CA GLY A 745 -31.04 -4.38 -43.12
C GLY A 745 -30.77 -4.73 -41.67
N ASP A 746 -30.66 -3.69 -40.83
CA ASP A 746 -30.25 -3.80 -39.42
C ASP A 746 -31.45 -3.80 -38.47
N ASN A 747 -32.67 -3.71 -39.01
CA ASN A 747 -33.88 -3.64 -38.22
C ASN A 747 -34.11 -4.92 -37.42
N VAL A 748 -34.37 -4.76 -36.12
CA VAL A 748 -34.84 -5.83 -35.25
C VAL A 748 -36.28 -6.20 -35.61
N THR A 749 -36.58 -7.48 -35.75
CA THR A 749 -37.92 -8.00 -36.06
C THR A 749 -38.33 -9.08 -35.08
N THR A 750 -39.35 -8.81 -34.28
CA THR A 750 -39.94 -9.80 -33.36
C THR A 750 -41.09 -10.52 -34.05
N TYR A 751 -40.95 -11.82 -34.30
CA TYR A 751 -42.01 -12.63 -34.92
C TYR A 751 -42.96 -13.25 -33.89
N ARG A 752 -42.45 -13.54 -32.69
CA ARG A 752 -43.25 -14.03 -31.56
C ARG A 752 -42.61 -13.58 -30.26
N ARG A 753 -43.40 -13.02 -29.34
CA ARG A 753 -42.96 -12.62 -28.00
C ARG A 753 -43.27 -13.72 -26.98
N PRO A 754 -42.50 -13.81 -25.88
CA PRO A 754 -42.85 -14.67 -24.78
C PRO A 754 -44.22 -14.28 -24.25
N THR A 755 -45.08 -15.27 -23.99
CA THR A 755 -46.33 -15.05 -23.27
C THR A 755 -45.96 -14.54 -21.88
N ALA A 756 -46.54 -13.41 -21.43
CA ALA A 756 -46.36 -12.95 -20.05
C ALA A 756 -46.81 -14.10 -19.12
N ARG A 757 -45.85 -14.75 -18.44
CA ARG A 757 -46.10 -15.83 -17.48
C ARG A 757 -46.24 -15.24 -16.09
#